data_AF-A0A7C0Z6F5-F1
#
_entry.id   AF-A0A7C0Z6F5-F1
#
_cell.length_a   1.000
_cell.length_b   1.000
_cell.length_c   1.000
_cell.angle_alpha   90.00
_cell.angle_beta   90.00
_cell.angle_gamma   90.00
#
_symmetry.space_group_name_H-M   'P 1'
#
loop_
_entity.id
_entity.type
_entity.pdbx_description
1 polymer ?
#
loop_
_entity_poly.entity_id
_entity_poly.type
_entity_poly.pdbx_seq_one_letter_code
_entity_poly.pdbx_strand_id
1 'polypeptide(L)'
;MGCHSISTSYNGYYLDWKTVAEYSCPFTDPTLMIGGRGAIERGVIALVTISPYREFYIDDLNYLNYPYDEFNESNIGMLFMDLSLYDAIFVTSFAATSASYPEEAGVIRRSFIDNSENLLEYVEGGGGLILLAEYNYSWLPSQLSEYLNISIYAGSEIDLYADHPITSWPICLDYYTNSLTRPPSYDLYGGYFHLWEDEEIGTSHGIFTAIAGDKEPTGDTLTTWVAGIYGDGRITATTMILDFLSGNPDTENMTFYNGRIVLDNMLRWTLGMPHPMIFIEEVNPMRGSYGERIIVIGSDATPEAEIELYWDTVQPWDGDKGLLNSTEAKEDGNFEIWFHVPKAINGTHQLIVLDTTSGEESWTRFVVEPLVEVSPPFGPPGLNITIRGYGFSPHASVVLEMNGVSLSTASTDHLGSFIVTATVPLIDQGVYNLTAIDDKGVNTYTTFKVLESILISNFNDLFSSNRVRVIYPSEKEPKPLNRSGASISDWLASAFVSTKLENITEGLDTNPSFVDQTTGSPMGSEAIICFGGPNVGVPVYYYELNKIAPVIYCLVPGARGSGEPWAQWYRADGTAIVETAMGTNETRDLFLIETFMDEEGRPVFIAYGIGWRGTYAAGKYFDRVIYPNLEDYPYQWIIVQWIDANGDGFVNAPGDGDEYTLLATSD
;
A
#
# COMPACT_ATOMS: atom_id res chain seq x y z
N MET A 1 -1.05 -34.85 -47.02
CA MET A 1 -0.91 -36.26 -46.61
C MET A 1 0.49 -36.41 -46.03
N GLY A 2 0.67 -36.88 -44.80
CA GLY A 2 -0.34 -37.18 -43.78
C GLY A 2 0.17 -36.79 -42.39
N CYS A 3 -0.74 -36.52 -41.46
CA CYS A 3 -0.38 -36.38 -40.06
C CYS A 3 0.00 -37.75 -39.49
N HIS A 4 1.07 -37.80 -38.70
CA HIS A 4 1.19 -38.84 -37.68
C HIS A 4 0.47 -38.33 -36.43
N SER A 5 -0.61 -39.00 -36.04
CA SER A 5 -1.37 -38.64 -34.84
C SER A 5 -0.60 -39.05 -33.59
N ILE A 6 -0.40 -38.11 -32.66
CA ILE A 6 -0.09 -38.46 -31.28
C ILE A 6 -1.35 -39.05 -30.65
N SER A 7 -1.32 -40.34 -30.34
CA SER A 7 -2.35 -41.03 -29.56
C SER A 7 -1.85 -41.26 -28.14
N THR A 8 -2.16 -40.32 -27.24
CA THR A 8 -1.86 -40.43 -25.81
C THR A 8 -2.80 -41.41 -25.11
N SER A 9 -2.48 -42.70 -25.14
CA SER A 9 -3.03 -43.65 -24.17
C SER A 9 -2.33 -43.45 -22.82
N TYR A 10 -2.88 -42.54 -22.02
CA TYR A 10 -2.30 -42.04 -20.77
C TYR A 10 -2.31 -43.11 -19.66
N ASN A 11 -1.14 -43.41 -19.11
CA ASN A 11 -0.95 -43.94 -17.74
C ASN A 11 0.07 -43.00 -17.10
N GLY A 12 -0.35 -42.23 -16.10
CA GLY A 12 0.29 -40.97 -15.77
C GLY A 12 1.58 -41.07 -14.96
N TYR A 13 2.63 -40.46 -15.48
CA TYR A 13 3.67 -39.74 -14.74
C TYR A 13 3.97 -38.43 -15.49
N TYR A 14 4.60 -37.46 -14.82
CA TYR A 14 4.86 -36.13 -15.38
C TYR A 14 5.95 -36.16 -16.48
N LEU A 15 5.95 -35.14 -17.33
CA LEU A 15 7.07 -34.87 -18.24
C LEU A 15 8.26 -34.34 -17.44
N ASP A 16 9.39 -35.03 -17.55
CA ASP A 16 10.65 -34.64 -16.91
C ASP A 16 11.28 -33.41 -17.60
N TRP A 17 11.84 -32.50 -16.80
CA TRP A 17 12.41 -31.23 -17.26
C TRP A 17 13.61 -31.41 -18.19
N LYS A 18 14.37 -32.50 -18.05
CA LYS A 18 15.51 -32.84 -18.90
C LYS A 18 15.07 -33.06 -20.34
N THR A 19 13.88 -33.64 -20.54
CA THR A 19 13.25 -33.77 -21.86
C THR A 19 12.82 -32.42 -22.47
N VAL A 20 12.61 -31.37 -21.66
CA VAL A 20 12.36 -30.00 -22.15
C VAL A 20 13.68 -29.31 -22.49
N ALA A 21 14.73 -29.48 -21.68
CA ALA A 21 16.06 -28.93 -21.91
C ALA A 21 16.74 -29.51 -23.17
N GLU A 22 16.72 -30.84 -23.35
CA GLU A 22 17.41 -31.51 -24.47
C GLU A 22 16.81 -31.19 -25.87
N TYR A 23 15.59 -30.67 -25.94
CA TYR A 23 14.88 -30.38 -27.20
C TYR A 23 14.69 -28.87 -27.48
N SER A 24 15.11 -28.00 -26.57
CA SER A 24 14.88 -26.55 -26.66
C SER A 24 16.08 -25.78 -27.21
N CYS A 25 16.12 -25.65 -28.54
CA CYS A 25 16.98 -24.77 -29.34
C CYS A 25 18.43 -25.25 -29.65
N PRO A 26 18.82 -25.34 -30.94
CA PRO A 26 20.24 -25.40 -31.33
C PRO A 26 20.87 -24.00 -31.39
N PHE A 27 22.21 -23.94 -31.30
CA PHE A 27 23.07 -22.74 -31.46
C PHE A 27 23.26 -21.79 -30.27
N THR A 28 23.74 -22.29 -29.12
CA THR A 28 24.80 -21.62 -28.32
C THR A 28 25.53 -22.61 -27.41
N ASP A 29 26.63 -22.15 -26.79
CA ASP A 29 27.42 -22.92 -25.82
C ASP A 29 26.65 -23.08 -24.48
N PRO A 30 26.55 -24.29 -23.89
CA PRO A 30 25.87 -24.51 -22.61
C PRO A 30 26.43 -23.71 -21.43
N THR A 31 27.70 -23.28 -21.48
CA THR A 31 28.34 -22.50 -20.42
C THR A 31 27.74 -21.10 -20.20
N LEU A 32 26.86 -20.64 -21.11
CA LEU A 32 26.24 -19.30 -21.06
C LEU A 32 24.86 -19.27 -20.36
N MET A 33 24.36 -20.38 -19.82
CA MET A 33 23.03 -20.46 -19.19
C MET A 33 23.02 -20.58 -17.65
N ILE A 34 24.18 -20.62 -16.98
CA ILE A 34 24.27 -20.65 -15.51
C ILE A 34 25.22 -19.54 -15.02
N GLY A 35 24.71 -18.30 -15.03
CA GLY A 35 25.36 -17.14 -14.40
C GLY A 35 25.17 -17.11 -12.89
N GLY A 36 25.66 -18.14 -12.18
CA GLY A 36 25.44 -18.32 -10.74
C GLY A 36 26.41 -17.52 -9.87
N ARG A 37 26.11 -16.22 -9.66
CA ARG A 37 26.94 -15.22 -8.94
C ARG A 37 28.28 -14.92 -9.65
N GLY A 38 28.92 -13.81 -9.24
CA GLY A 38 30.19 -13.37 -9.82
C GLY A 38 31.37 -14.32 -9.52
N ALA A 39 32.48 -14.14 -10.25
CA ALA A 39 33.71 -14.92 -10.07
C ALA A 39 34.46 -14.54 -8.79
N ILE A 40 33.93 -14.98 -7.65
CA ILE A 40 34.57 -14.94 -6.33
C ILE A 40 35.65 -16.03 -6.28
N GLU A 41 36.83 -15.72 -5.73
CA GLU A 41 37.82 -16.75 -5.40
C GLU A 41 37.25 -17.62 -4.25
N ARG A 42 36.80 -18.83 -4.57
CA ARG A 42 36.25 -19.79 -3.61
C ARG A 42 37.36 -20.65 -3.01
N GLY A 43 37.34 -20.83 -1.70
CA GLY A 43 38.33 -21.63 -0.96
C GLY A 43 38.31 -23.12 -1.33
N VAL A 44 39.44 -23.78 -1.09
CA VAL A 44 39.68 -25.19 -1.44
C VAL A 44 39.16 -26.10 -0.34
N ILE A 45 38.31 -27.06 -0.73
CA ILE A 45 37.57 -27.93 0.19
C ILE A 45 38.22 -29.31 0.27
N ALA A 46 38.54 -29.78 1.49
CA ALA A 46 38.80 -31.20 1.72
C ALA A 46 37.49 -31.97 1.85
N LEU A 47 37.02 -32.58 0.75
CA LEU A 47 35.78 -33.37 0.73
C LEU A 47 36.05 -34.74 1.36
N VAL A 48 35.59 -34.94 2.59
CA VAL A 48 35.70 -36.18 3.35
C VAL A 48 34.42 -37.00 3.20
N THR A 49 34.54 -38.12 2.50
CA THR A 49 33.42 -39.00 2.13
C THR A 49 33.80 -40.48 2.25
N ILE A 50 32.97 -41.39 1.74
CA ILE A 50 33.30 -42.80 1.57
C ILE A 50 33.11 -43.21 0.11
N SER A 51 33.94 -44.12 -0.39
CA SER A 51 33.96 -44.49 -1.82
C SER A 51 32.59 -44.82 -2.44
N PRO A 52 31.60 -45.43 -1.73
CA PRO A 52 30.29 -45.72 -2.31
C PRO A 52 29.37 -44.51 -2.55
N TYR A 53 29.61 -43.34 -1.93
CA TYR A 53 28.70 -42.19 -1.96
C TYR A 53 29.31 -40.87 -2.45
N ARG A 54 30.62 -40.84 -2.76
CA ARG A 54 31.33 -39.60 -3.12
C ARG A 54 30.70 -38.78 -4.26
N GLU A 55 30.11 -39.46 -5.25
CA GLU A 55 29.71 -38.86 -6.53
C GLU A 55 28.57 -37.83 -6.34
N PHE A 56 27.77 -37.96 -5.29
CA PHE A 56 26.67 -37.05 -4.96
C PHE A 56 27.21 -35.67 -4.55
N TYR A 57 28.04 -35.62 -3.51
CA TYR A 57 28.68 -34.40 -3.02
C TYR A 57 29.62 -33.77 -4.05
N ILE A 58 30.23 -34.60 -4.91
CA ILE A 58 31.01 -34.15 -6.07
C ILE A 58 30.12 -33.37 -7.06
N ASP A 59 28.91 -33.81 -7.39
CA ASP A 59 28.01 -33.06 -8.29
C ASP A 59 27.60 -31.71 -7.67
N ASP A 60 27.33 -31.69 -6.36
CA ASP A 60 26.95 -30.45 -5.65
C ASP A 60 28.09 -29.43 -5.59
N LEU A 61 29.32 -29.84 -5.22
CA LEU A 61 30.47 -28.93 -5.20
C LEU A 61 30.85 -28.44 -6.61
N ASN A 62 30.72 -29.29 -7.64
CA ASN A 62 30.90 -28.87 -9.03
C ASN A 62 29.81 -27.85 -9.46
N TYR A 63 28.54 -28.08 -9.11
CA TYR A 63 27.45 -27.16 -9.40
C TYR A 63 27.62 -25.80 -8.71
N LEU A 64 28.09 -25.80 -7.46
CA LEU A 64 28.42 -24.60 -6.69
C LEU A 64 29.80 -24.00 -7.06
N ASN A 65 30.56 -24.65 -7.95
CA ASN A 65 31.89 -24.24 -8.40
C ASN A 65 32.92 -24.07 -7.25
N TYR A 66 32.83 -24.91 -6.20
CA TYR A 66 33.88 -25.00 -5.17
C TYR A 66 34.98 -25.97 -5.61
N PRO A 67 36.28 -25.56 -5.60
CA PRO A 67 37.38 -26.49 -5.81
C PRO A 67 37.54 -27.43 -4.61
N TYR A 68 37.83 -28.71 -4.86
CA TYR A 68 37.95 -29.72 -3.80
C TYR A 68 38.99 -30.80 -4.12
N ASP A 69 39.53 -31.43 -3.07
CA ASP A 69 40.22 -32.73 -3.13
C ASP A 69 39.38 -33.80 -2.39
N GLU A 70 39.40 -35.04 -2.88
CA GLU A 70 38.62 -36.17 -2.31
C GLU A 70 39.44 -36.98 -1.29
N PHE A 71 38.88 -37.12 -0.09
CA PHE A 71 39.37 -38.01 0.95
C PHE A 71 38.32 -39.07 1.32
N ASN A 72 38.71 -40.33 1.25
CA ASN A 72 37.91 -41.51 1.54
C ASN A 72 38.69 -42.51 2.41
N GLU A 73 38.10 -43.67 2.72
CA GLU A 73 38.68 -44.67 3.62
C GLU A 73 40.04 -45.24 3.19
N SER A 74 40.46 -45.02 1.93
CA SER A 74 41.77 -45.45 1.42
C SER A 74 42.90 -44.43 1.57
N ASN A 75 42.59 -43.13 1.66
CA ASN A 75 43.58 -42.04 1.67
C ASN A 75 43.40 -41.00 2.79
N ILE A 76 42.36 -41.08 3.65
CA ILE A 76 42.05 -40.09 4.70
C ILE A 76 43.23 -39.70 5.60
N GLY A 77 44.17 -40.62 5.86
CA GLY A 77 45.38 -40.33 6.62
C GLY A 77 46.34 -39.31 5.97
N MET A 78 46.15 -38.96 4.69
CA MET A 78 46.89 -37.90 4.01
C MET A 78 46.38 -36.50 4.34
N LEU A 79 45.08 -36.33 4.59
CA LEU A 79 44.48 -35.04 4.95
C LEU A 79 45.19 -34.41 6.16
N PHE A 80 45.39 -35.21 7.20
CA PHE A 80 46.01 -34.78 8.46
C PHE A 80 47.52 -34.51 8.39
N MET A 81 48.16 -34.70 7.23
CA MET A 81 49.56 -34.34 7.01
C MET A 81 49.74 -32.88 6.60
N ASP A 82 48.80 -32.33 5.81
CA ASP A 82 48.92 -31.02 5.16
C ASP A 82 47.58 -30.25 5.20
N LEU A 83 46.92 -30.20 6.37
CA LEU A 83 45.60 -29.55 6.56
C LEU A 83 45.55 -28.09 6.06
N SER A 84 46.66 -27.37 6.13
CA SER A 84 46.80 -25.96 5.70
C SER A 84 46.76 -25.75 4.17
N LEU A 85 46.54 -26.80 3.38
CA LEU A 85 46.20 -26.69 1.96
C LEU A 85 44.71 -26.44 1.71
N TYR A 86 43.86 -26.53 2.74
CA TYR A 86 42.40 -26.47 2.64
C TYR A 86 41.83 -25.35 3.51
N ASP A 87 40.98 -24.52 2.92
CA ASP A 87 40.29 -23.45 3.63
C ASP A 87 39.13 -24.00 4.48
N ALA A 88 38.54 -25.14 4.08
CA ALA A 88 37.58 -25.89 4.90
C ALA A 88 37.61 -27.40 4.66
N ILE A 89 37.35 -28.17 5.72
CA ILE A 89 37.09 -29.62 5.68
C ILE A 89 35.58 -29.86 5.64
N PHE A 90 35.09 -30.63 4.67
CA PHE A 90 33.68 -30.97 4.54
C PHE A 90 33.46 -32.48 4.74
N VAL A 91 32.99 -32.85 5.93
CA VAL A 91 32.70 -34.24 6.32
C VAL A 91 31.25 -34.58 6.01
N THR A 92 31.05 -35.50 5.07
CA THR A 92 29.74 -35.92 4.58
C THR A 92 29.05 -36.93 5.52
N SER A 93 27.72 -37.05 5.46
CA SER A 93 26.93 -37.82 6.44
C SER A 93 27.30 -39.29 6.44
N PHE A 94 27.50 -39.87 5.26
CA PHE A 94 27.95 -41.26 5.14
C PHE A 94 29.38 -41.49 5.68
N ALA A 95 30.26 -40.49 5.68
CA ALA A 95 31.57 -40.60 6.33
C ALA A 95 31.50 -40.43 7.85
N ALA A 96 30.61 -39.57 8.35
CA ALA A 96 30.38 -39.39 9.77
C ALA A 96 29.69 -40.59 10.43
N THR A 97 28.60 -41.11 9.85
CA THR A 97 27.66 -42.01 10.57
C THR A 97 27.15 -43.24 9.83
N SER A 98 27.51 -43.48 8.55
CA SER A 98 26.89 -44.55 7.73
C SER A 98 26.73 -45.90 8.43
N ALA A 99 25.48 -46.32 8.59
CA ALA A 99 25.10 -47.65 9.06
C ALA A 99 25.26 -48.73 7.97
N SER A 100 25.18 -48.33 6.69
CA SER A 100 25.29 -49.23 5.53
C SER A 100 26.74 -49.63 5.22
N TYR A 101 27.71 -48.77 5.55
CA TYR A 101 29.15 -48.96 5.33
C TYR A 101 29.94 -48.60 6.61
N PRO A 102 29.77 -49.39 7.69
CA PRO A 102 30.25 -49.02 9.01
C PRO A 102 31.75 -49.28 9.21
N GLU A 103 32.39 -50.09 8.35
CA GLU A 103 33.83 -50.32 8.38
C GLU A 103 34.57 -49.11 7.76
N GLU A 104 34.10 -48.64 6.62
CA GLU A 104 34.62 -47.50 5.85
C GLU A 104 34.49 -46.19 6.63
N ALA A 105 33.28 -45.84 7.08
CA ALA A 105 33.06 -44.73 8.01
C ALA A 105 33.79 -44.94 9.35
N GLY A 106 33.99 -46.20 9.74
CA GLY A 106 34.79 -46.61 10.90
C GLY A 106 36.30 -46.43 10.74
N VAL A 107 36.81 -46.23 9.52
CA VAL A 107 38.19 -45.78 9.25
C VAL A 107 38.26 -44.25 9.30
N ILE A 108 37.34 -43.54 8.65
CA ILE A 108 37.29 -42.07 8.66
C ILE A 108 37.28 -41.54 10.10
N ARG A 109 36.27 -41.91 10.90
CA ARG A 109 36.13 -41.47 12.31
C ARG A 109 37.39 -41.72 13.14
N ARG A 110 38.09 -42.84 12.88
CA ARG A 110 39.30 -43.21 13.63
C ARG A 110 40.49 -42.33 13.24
N SER A 111 40.62 -41.98 11.96
CA SER A 111 41.62 -41.01 11.51
C SER A 111 41.41 -39.64 12.14
N PHE A 112 40.16 -39.19 12.33
CA PHE A 112 39.85 -37.95 13.06
C PHE A 112 40.19 -38.02 14.56
N ILE A 113 39.87 -39.14 15.23
CA ILE A 113 40.26 -39.37 16.64
C ILE A 113 41.79 -39.36 16.80
N ASP A 114 42.50 -40.14 15.97
CA ASP A 114 43.95 -40.36 16.06
C ASP A 114 44.77 -39.09 15.70
N ASN A 115 44.16 -38.09 15.04
CA ASN A 115 44.78 -36.80 14.67
C ASN A 115 44.06 -35.59 15.30
N SER A 116 43.39 -35.80 16.44
CA SER A 116 42.57 -34.79 17.12
C SER A 116 43.32 -33.51 17.52
N GLU A 117 44.60 -33.59 17.85
CA GLU A 117 45.44 -32.41 18.16
C GLU A 117 45.68 -31.53 16.92
N ASN A 118 46.04 -32.13 15.78
CA ASN A 118 46.24 -31.40 14.51
C ASN A 118 44.95 -30.71 14.03
N LEU A 119 43.80 -31.37 14.22
CA LEU A 119 42.49 -30.82 13.84
C LEU A 119 42.11 -29.61 14.70
N LEU A 120 42.43 -29.63 16.00
CA LEU A 120 42.23 -28.50 16.89
C LEU A 120 43.10 -27.30 16.47
N GLU A 121 44.41 -27.52 16.24
CA GLU A 121 45.35 -26.46 15.82
C GLU A 121 44.95 -25.84 14.47
N TYR A 122 44.45 -26.66 13.53
CA TYR A 122 43.92 -26.19 12.25
C TYR A 122 42.70 -25.26 12.41
N VAL A 123 41.68 -25.67 13.17
CA VAL A 123 40.48 -24.83 13.37
C VAL A 123 40.82 -23.60 14.22
N GLU A 124 41.57 -23.75 15.31
CA GLU A 124 41.97 -22.62 16.17
C GLU A 124 42.75 -21.55 15.38
N GLY A 125 43.54 -21.96 14.39
CA GLY A 125 44.29 -21.10 13.48
C GLY A 125 43.54 -20.53 12.26
N GLY A 126 42.20 -20.67 12.19
CA GLY A 126 41.38 -20.11 11.10
C GLY A 126 40.71 -21.13 10.18
N GLY A 127 41.05 -22.42 10.29
CA GLY A 127 40.54 -23.47 9.41
C GLY A 127 39.04 -23.75 9.56
N GLY A 128 38.37 -24.01 8.44
CA GLY A 128 36.95 -24.30 8.42
C GLY A 128 36.60 -25.78 8.65
N LEU A 129 35.51 -26.06 9.37
CA LEU A 129 34.98 -27.43 9.54
C LEU A 129 33.47 -27.49 9.32
N ILE A 130 33.02 -28.26 8.32
CA ILE A 130 31.62 -28.61 8.07
C ILE A 130 31.42 -30.09 8.37
N LEU A 131 30.43 -30.42 9.19
CA LEU A 131 30.08 -31.79 9.54
C LEU A 131 28.59 -32.08 9.31
N LEU A 132 28.27 -32.94 8.35
CA LEU A 132 26.99 -33.62 8.33
C LEU A 132 27.10 -34.81 9.29
N ALA A 133 26.44 -34.76 10.45
CA ALA A 133 26.44 -35.84 11.45
C ALA A 133 25.02 -36.17 11.87
N GLU A 134 24.47 -37.17 11.18
CA GLU A 134 23.11 -37.70 11.29
C GLU A 134 22.70 -38.04 12.74
N TYR A 135 23.58 -38.72 13.48
CA TYR A 135 23.28 -39.29 14.81
C TYR A 135 24.38 -39.13 15.87
N ASN A 136 25.66 -38.96 15.49
CA ASN A 136 26.76 -38.97 16.46
C ASN A 136 28.04 -38.26 15.95
N TYR A 137 28.46 -37.22 16.68
CA TYR A 137 29.72 -36.49 16.51
C TYR A 137 30.65 -36.56 17.75
N SER A 138 30.36 -37.43 18.74
CA SER A 138 31.13 -37.60 19.99
C SER A 138 32.53 -38.24 19.81
N TRP A 139 32.97 -38.37 18.56
CA TRP A 139 34.31 -38.82 18.15
C TRP A 139 35.20 -37.63 17.73
N LEU A 140 34.63 -36.43 17.58
CA LEU A 140 35.41 -35.19 17.49
C LEU A 140 36.03 -34.81 18.84
N PRO A 141 37.07 -33.96 18.85
CA PRO A 141 37.57 -33.31 20.06
C PRO A 141 36.45 -32.63 20.85
N SER A 142 36.47 -32.79 22.18
CA SER A 142 35.45 -32.21 23.08
C SER A 142 35.24 -30.71 22.86
N GLN A 143 36.34 -29.97 22.66
CA GLN A 143 36.34 -28.51 22.47
C GLN A 143 35.66 -28.08 21.18
N LEU A 144 35.64 -28.91 20.12
CA LEU A 144 34.86 -28.63 18.90
C LEU A 144 33.39 -29.03 19.10
N SER A 145 33.12 -30.11 19.84
CA SER A 145 31.76 -30.59 20.11
C SER A 145 30.97 -29.73 21.12
N GLU A 146 31.65 -28.93 21.95
CA GLU A 146 30.99 -28.06 22.95
C GLU A 146 30.15 -26.97 22.27
N TYR A 147 30.68 -26.33 21.22
CA TYR A 147 29.95 -25.39 20.35
C TYR A 147 28.83 -26.04 19.50
N LEU A 148 28.69 -27.36 19.56
CA LEU A 148 27.63 -28.13 18.89
C LEU A 148 26.63 -28.74 19.89
N ASN A 149 26.86 -28.59 21.20
CA ASN A 149 26.14 -29.28 22.25
C ASN A 149 24.93 -28.48 22.77
N ILE A 150 23.80 -28.60 22.09
CA ILE A 150 22.53 -27.95 22.48
C ILE A 150 21.92 -28.45 23.81
N SER A 151 22.44 -29.52 24.43
CA SER A 151 21.80 -30.17 25.59
C SER A 151 21.97 -29.48 26.95
N ILE A 152 22.77 -28.41 27.03
CA ILE A 152 23.13 -27.72 28.28
C ILE A 152 22.35 -26.43 28.55
N TYR A 153 21.48 -26.01 27.62
CA TYR A 153 20.76 -24.74 27.66
C TYR A 153 19.30 -24.90 28.14
N ALA A 154 18.76 -23.86 28.78
CA ALA A 154 17.41 -23.86 29.35
C ALA A 154 16.72 -22.50 29.16
N GLY A 155 16.08 -22.33 27.99
CA GLY A 155 15.27 -21.17 27.61
C GLY A 155 13.80 -21.55 27.38
N SER A 156 12.89 -20.57 27.36
CA SER A 156 11.44 -20.80 27.44
C SER A 156 10.71 -21.13 26.13
N GLU A 157 11.42 -21.44 25.04
CA GLU A 157 10.82 -21.75 23.74
C GLU A 157 11.11 -23.18 23.20
N ILE A 158 11.95 -23.97 23.86
CA ILE A 158 12.22 -25.38 23.48
C ILE A 158 11.19 -26.32 24.14
N ASP A 159 10.08 -26.52 23.45
CA ASP A 159 8.96 -27.32 23.91
C ASP A 159 8.53 -28.23 22.72
N LEU A 160 8.44 -29.55 22.92
CA LEU A 160 8.40 -30.61 21.88
C LEU A 160 6.98 -31.27 21.63
N TYR A 161 6.85 -32.48 21.05
CA TYR A 161 5.58 -33.23 21.06
C TYR A 161 5.81 -34.75 21.18
N ALA A 162 4.80 -35.49 21.69
CA ALA A 162 4.85 -36.95 21.77
C ALA A 162 4.46 -37.61 20.43
N ASP A 163 4.98 -38.83 20.21
CA ASP A 163 4.70 -39.72 19.09
C ASP A 163 5.20 -39.26 17.69
N HIS A 164 6.50 -38.96 17.59
CA HIS A 164 7.24 -38.73 16.33
C HIS A 164 8.32 -39.83 16.08
N PRO A 165 8.66 -40.23 14.83
CA PRO A 165 9.63 -41.32 14.54
C PRO A 165 11.00 -41.26 15.22
N ILE A 166 11.48 -40.07 15.61
CA ILE A 166 12.70 -39.85 16.41
C ILE A 166 12.72 -40.70 17.70
N THR A 167 11.56 -41.05 18.26
CA THR A 167 11.38 -41.76 19.55
C THR A 167 11.91 -43.21 19.62
N SER A 168 12.58 -43.74 18.59
CA SER A 168 12.72 -45.20 18.41
C SER A 168 14.15 -45.79 18.44
N TRP A 169 15.22 -45.00 18.27
CA TRP A 169 16.61 -45.50 18.30
C TRP A 169 17.50 -44.70 19.27
N PRO A 170 18.43 -45.32 20.04
CA PRO A 170 18.84 -44.77 21.32
C PRO A 170 20.30 -44.29 21.36
N ILE A 171 20.49 -42.96 21.44
CA ILE A 171 21.61 -42.25 22.11
C ILE A 171 21.50 -40.72 21.91
N CYS A 172 20.77 -40.25 20.89
CA CYS A 172 20.52 -38.82 20.68
C CYS A 172 19.57 -38.25 21.75
N LEU A 173 20.02 -37.22 22.49
CA LEU A 173 19.20 -36.26 23.24
C LEU A 173 18.09 -36.87 24.13
N ASP A 174 18.48 -37.71 25.10
CA ASP A 174 17.58 -38.06 26.23
C ASP A 174 17.21 -36.78 27.02
N TYR A 175 15.90 -36.59 27.27
CA TYR A 175 15.22 -35.37 27.76
C TYR A 175 15.12 -34.25 26.68
N TYR A 176 13.94 -33.74 26.24
CA TYR A 176 12.77 -33.23 27.01
C TYR A 176 11.38 -33.27 26.27
N THR A 177 10.35 -32.56 26.78
CA THR A 177 8.91 -32.47 26.35
C THR A 177 8.24 -31.15 26.83
N ASN A 178 7.20 -30.48 26.25
CA ASN A 178 6.32 -30.66 25.06
C ASN A 178 5.40 -29.40 24.71
N SER A 179 5.68 -28.58 23.66
CA SER A 179 4.75 -27.82 22.74
C SER A 179 5.38 -26.64 21.92
N LEU A 180 5.78 -26.78 20.63
CA LEU A 180 6.29 -25.64 19.82
C LEU A 180 5.29 -24.45 19.77
N THR A 181 5.61 -23.32 20.44
CA THR A 181 4.64 -22.21 20.63
C THR A 181 4.69 -21.11 19.57
N ARG A 182 5.75 -21.05 18.75
CA ARG A 182 5.91 -20.07 17.66
C ARG A 182 6.56 -20.67 16.38
N PRO A 183 5.89 -21.60 15.66
CA PRO A 183 6.24 -21.78 14.26
C PRO A 183 5.94 -20.47 13.50
N PRO A 184 6.85 -19.94 12.66
CA PRO A 184 6.54 -18.82 11.78
C PRO A 184 5.35 -19.17 10.87
N SER A 185 4.30 -18.36 10.87
CA SER A 185 3.17 -18.47 9.93
C SER A 185 3.51 -17.90 8.54
N TYR A 186 4.76 -18.10 8.11
CA TYR A 186 5.46 -17.50 6.97
C TYR A 186 6.20 -18.62 6.21
N ASP A 187 6.35 -18.48 4.88
CA ASP A 187 6.78 -19.55 3.98
C ASP A 187 8.07 -20.25 4.39
N LEU A 188 8.00 -21.58 4.58
CA LEU A 188 9.13 -22.47 4.90
C LEU A 188 10.05 -22.76 3.69
N TYR A 189 10.07 -21.85 2.71
CA TYR A 189 10.81 -21.92 1.45
C TYR A 189 11.92 -20.87 1.33
N GLY A 190 11.95 -19.87 2.22
CA GLY A 190 13.10 -18.97 2.34
C GLY A 190 14.21 -19.61 3.19
N GLY A 191 15.44 -19.60 2.68
CA GLY A 191 16.63 -20.04 3.41
C GLY A 191 17.09 -19.01 4.44
N TYR A 192 16.23 -18.69 5.41
CA TYR A 192 16.48 -17.62 6.38
C TYR A 192 17.59 -18.00 7.38
N PHE A 193 18.55 -17.09 7.57
CA PHE A 193 19.42 -17.11 8.74
C PHE A 193 18.66 -16.44 9.89
N HIS A 194 18.49 -17.14 11.02
CA HIS A 194 17.99 -16.54 12.25
C HIS A 194 19.06 -16.60 13.34
N LEU A 195 19.26 -15.46 14.02
CA LEU A 195 20.02 -15.38 15.26
C LEU A 195 19.28 -16.11 16.37
N TRP A 196 20.04 -16.67 17.32
CA TRP A 196 19.48 -17.15 18.58
C TRP A 196 19.35 -15.96 19.55
N GLU A 197 18.12 -15.63 19.95
CA GLU A 197 17.80 -14.63 21.01
C GLU A 197 18.50 -13.24 20.85
N ASP A 198 18.62 -12.74 19.60
CA ASP A 198 19.24 -11.44 19.26
C ASP A 198 20.73 -11.28 19.67
N GLU A 199 21.45 -12.38 19.94
CA GLU A 199 22.87 -12.39 20.34
C GLU A 199 23.86 -12.22 19.16
N GLU A 200 25.08 -11.74 19.45
CA GLU A 200 26.11 -11.49 18.43
C GLU A 200 26.56 -12.77 17.69
N ILE A 201 26.64 -12.66 16.36
CA ILE A 201 27.16 -13.69 15.44
C ILE A 201 28.56 -14.12 15.85
N GLY A 202 28.72 -15.40 16.19
CA GLY A 202 30.02 -15.98 16.54
C GLY A 202 30.29 -16.11 18.05
N THR A 203 29.32 -15.78 18.90
CA THR A 203 29.26 -16.32 20.27
C THR A 203 28.95 -17.84 20.24
N SER A 204 28.74 -18.47 21.41
CA SER A 204 28.49 -19.92 21.55
C SER A 204 27.11 -20.40 21.05
N HIS A 205 26.50 -19.69 20.09
CA HIS A 205 25.10 -19.83 19.70
C HIS A 205 24.98 -19.87 18.17
N GLY A 206 24.30 -20.91 17.67
CA GLY A 206 24.28 -21.22 16.24
C GLY A 206 23.15 -20.58 15.45
N ILE A 207 23.40 -20.34 14.16
CA ILE A 207 22.41 -19.94 13.16
C ILE A 207 21.43 -21.11 12.93
N PHE A 208 20.13 -20.83 12.96
CA PHE A 208 19.08 -21.80 12.63
C PHE A 208 18.42 -21.48 11.29
N THR A 209 18.14 -22.52 10.50
CA THR A 209 17.39 -22.44 9.23
C THR A 209 16.51 -23.68 9.07
N ALA A 210 15.19 -23.53 9.25
CA ALA A 210 14.22 -24.59 8.97
C ALA A 210 13.86 -24.63 7.48
N ILE A 211 13.82 -25.83 6.91
CA ILE A 211 13.29 -26.10 5.56
C ILE A 211 12.22 -27.19 5.70
N ALA A 212 11.17 -27.13 4.89
CA ALA A 212 10.14 -28.15 4.78
C ALA A 212 9.96 -28.63 3.34
N GLY A 213 9.38 -29.83 3.16
CA GLY A 213 8.97 -30.33 1.86
C GLY A 213 7.62 -29.79 1.41
N ASP A 214 7.27 -30.00 0.13
CA ASP A 214 6.12 -29.43 -0.59
C ASP A 214 4.71 -29.82 -0.06
N LYS A 215 4.61 -30.52 1.08
CA LYS A 215 3.36 -30.94 1.75
C LYS A 215 3.52 -30.80 3.26
N GLU A 216 2.39 -30.64 3.96
CA GLU A 216 2.29 -30.38 5.42
C GLU A 216 3.46 -30.97 6.22
N PRO A 217 4.26 -30.15 6.94
CA PRO A 217 5.47 -30.61 7.60
C PRO A 217 5.17 -31.54 8.77
N THR A 218 5.02 -32.83 8.46
CA THR A 218 5.39 -33.91 9.38
C THR A 218 6.85 -33.71 9.78
N GLY A 219 7.14 -33.75 11.09
CA GLY A 219 8.37 -33.19 11.68
C GLY A 219 9.72 -33.76 11.20
N ASP A 220 9.69 -34.73 10.29
CA ASP A 220 10.82 -35.43 9.69
C ASP A 220 11.57 -34.57 8.65
N THR A 221 10.98 -33.48 8.13
CA THR A 221 11.63 -32.64 7.09
C THR A 221 12.48 -31.49 7.64
N LEU A 222 12.33 -31.10 8.92
CA LEU A 222 13.06 -29.95 9.47
C LEU A 222 14.56 -30.23 9.56
N THR A 223 15.31 -29.65 8.62
CA THR A 223 16.75 -29.50 8.76
C THR A 223 17.06 -28.54 9.93
N THR A 224 18.10 -28.84 10.69
CA THR A 224 18.72 -27.93 11.64
C THR A 224 20.23 -27.98 11.42
N TRP A 225 20.83 -26.83 11.18
CA TRP A 225 22.29 -26.65 11.27
C TRP A 225 22.62 -25.83 12.50
N VAL A 226 23.86 -25.94 12.97
CA VAL A 226 24.42 -25.22 14.13
C VAL A 226 25.78 -24.70 13.69
N ALA A 227 26.11 -23.48 14.08
CA ALA A 227 27.33 -22.78 13.70
C ALA A 227 28.07 -22.26 14.94
N GLY A 228 29.39 -22.11 14.88
CA GLY A 228 30.19 -21.56 15.97
C GLY A 228 31.59 -21.13 15.50
N ILE A 229 32.30 -20.43 16.38
CA ILE A 229 33.69 -19.98 16.17
C ILE A 229 34.58 -20.59 17.25
N TYR A 230 35.76 -21.08 16.86
CA TYR A 230 36.77 -21.63 17.75
C TYR A 230 38.16 -21.15 17.33
N GLY A 231 38.82 -20.37 18.20
CA GLY A 231 39.97 -19.56 17.80
C GLY A 231 39.56 -18.55 16.72
N ASP A 232 40.32 -18.48 15.63
CA ASP A 232 39.98 -17.67 14.46
C ASP A 232 39.10 -18.42 13.45
N GLY A 233 38.92 -19.75 13.59
CA GLY A 233 38.23 -20.61 12.62
C GLY A 233 36.75 -20.86 12.91
N ARG A 234 36.06 -21.41 11.91
CA ARG A 234 34.59 -21.53 11.89
C ARG A 234 34.14 -22.98 11.75
N ILE A 235 33.23 -23.38 12.63
CA ILE A 235 32.67 -24.73 12.69
C ILE A 235 31.19 -24.66 12.32
N THR A 236 30.70 -25.71 11.67
CA THR A 236 29.28 -26.01 11.63
C THR A 236 29.02 -27.52 11.63
N ALA A 237 27.90 -27.93 12.23
CA ALA A 237 27.34 -29.25 12.03
C ALA A 237 25.84 -29.22 11.72
N THR A 238 25.34 -30.25 11.04
CA THR A 238 23.91 -30.47 10.82
C THR A 238 23.57 -31.96 10.91
N THR A 239 22.33 -32.26 11.31
CA THR A 239 21.75 -33.61 11.27
C THR A 239 21.22 -34.01 9.89
N MET A 240 21.30 -33.12 8.89
CA MET A 240 20.73 -33.33 7.56
C MET A 240 21.33 -34.52 6.81
N ILE A 241 20.47 -35.41 6.32
CA ILE A 241 20.82 -36.38 5.29
C ILE A 241 20.77 -35.65 3.93
N LEU A 242 21.94 -35.32 3.39
CA LEU A 242 22.07 -34.88 2.00
C LEU A 242 22.01 -36.10 1.07
N ASP A 243 20.80 -36.47 0.63
CA ASP A 243 20.54 -37.44 -0.43
C ASP A 243 20.01 -36.71 -1.67
N PHE A 244 20.92 -36.39 -2.60
CA PHE A 244 20.64 -35.57 -3.79
C PHE A 244 20.43 -36.37 -5.08
N LEU A 245 20.25 -37.69 -5.00
CA LEU A 245 19.87 -38.50 -6.17
C LEU A 245 18.98 -39.67 -5.74
N SER A 246 17.67 -39.47 -5.85
CA SER A 246 16.61 -40.40 -5.45
C SER A 246 16.70 -41.79 -6.11
N GLY A 247 17.53 -42.64 -5.52
CA GLY A 247 17.55 -44.10 -5.69
C GLY A 247 17.14 -44.85 -4.42
N ASN A 248 16.99 -44.13 -3.29
CA ASN A 248 16.49 -44.66 -2.04
C ASN A 248 14.94 -44.46 -1.98
N PRO A 249 14.13 -45.52 -1.79
CA PRO A 249 12.68 -45.37 -1.64
C PRO A 249 12.25 -44.55 -0.41
N ASP A 250 13.14 -44.37 0.57
CA ASP A 250 12.83 -43.61 1.79
C ASP A 250 12.91 -42.07 1.60
N THR A 251 13.43 -41.57 0.48
CA THR A 251 13.70 -40.12 0.24
C THR A 251 12.98 -39.51 -0.98
N GLU A 252 12.08 -40.23 -1.64
CA GLU A 252 11.41 -39.83 -2.91
C GLU A 252 10.63 -38.48 -2.92
N ASN A 253 10.49 -37.78 -1.79
CA ASN A 253 9.70 -36.55 -1.67
C ASN A 253 10.51 -35.30 -1.23
N MET A 254 11.84 -35.34 -1.18
CA MET A 254 12.67 -34.17 -0.85
C MET A 254 13.11 -33.40 -2.10
N THR A 255 12.97 -32.07 -2.10
CA THR A 255 13.15 -31.23 -3.30
C THR A 255 14.60 -30.78 -3.52
N PHE A 256 15.17 -31.20 -4.66
CA PHE A 256 16.61 -31.09 -4.99
C PHE A 256 17.20 -29.66 -4.92
N TYR A 257 16.41 -28.63 -5.23
CA TYR A 257 16.95 -27.27 -5.45
C TYR A 257 17.42 -26.58 -4.17
N ASN A 258 16.81 -26.86 -3.03
CA ASN A 258 17.01 -26.05 -1.82
C ASN A 258 18.25 -26.48 -1.02
N GLY A 259 18.58 -27.77 -1.01
CA GLY A 259 19.75 -28.26 -0.24
C GLY A 259 21.10 -27.78 -0.79
N ARG A 260 21.20 -27.42 -2.08
CA ARG A 260 22.40 -26.78 -2.64
C ARG A 260 22.59 -25.36 -2.12
N ILE A 261 21.50 -24.65 -1.82
CA ILE A 261 21.55 -23.32 -1.17
C ILE A 261 22.02 -23.47 0.28
N VAL A 262 21.53 -24.48 1.01
CA VAL A 262 22.05 -24.81 2.35
C VAL A 262 23.56 -25.07 2.30
N LEU A 263 24.02 -25.89 1.37
CA LEU A 263 25.45 -26.20 1.24
C LEU A 263 26.30 -24.97 0.87
N ASP A 264 25.84 -24.11 -0.05
CA ASP A 264 26.52 -22.83 -0.37
C ASP A 264 26.58 -21.92 0.87
N ASN A 265 25.50 -21.84 1.66
CA ASN A 265 25.45 -21.04 2.89
C ASN A 265 26.39 -21.59 3.98
N MET A 266 26.42 -22.91 4.19
CA MET A 266 27.36 -23.58 5.10
C MET A 266 28.81 -23.32 4.69
N LEU A 267 29.12 -23.43 3.39
CA LEU A 267 30.46 -23.18 2.86
C LEU A 267 30.86 -21.71 2.95
N ARG A 268 29.99 -20.76 2.59
CA ARG A 268 30.19 -19.30 2.79
C ARG A 268 30.53 -18.97 4.23
N TRP A 269 29.69 -19.43 5.16
CA TRP A 269 29.88 -19.24 6.59
C TRP A 269 31.25 -19.76 7.03
N THR A 270 31.54 -21.04 6.73
CA THR A 270 32.75 -21.71 7.20
C THR A 270 34.03 -21.12 6.61
N LEU A 271 33.99 -20.62 5.38
CA LEU A 271 35.11 -19.92 4.73
C LEU A 271 35.26 -18.45 5.18
N GLY A 272 34.41 -17.98 6.10
CA GLY A 272 34.43 -16.58 6.57
C GLY A 272 34.14 -15.56 5.46
N MET A 273 33.48 -15.97 4.37
CA MET A 273 33.15 -15.08 3.27
C MET A 273 32.18 -13.99 3.76
N PRO A 274 32.35 -12.72 3.35
CA PRO A 274 31.34 -11.71 3.58
C PRO A 274 30.05 -12.18 2.91
N HIS A 275 29.01 -12.33 3.71
CA HIS A 275 27.68 -12.72 3.26
C HIS A 275 26.79 -11.49 3.42
N PRO A 276 26.78 -10.57 2.44
CA PRO A 276 25.56 -9.79 2.26
C PRO A 276 24.42 -10.79 2.06
N MET A 277 23.29 -10.46 2.65
CA MET A 277 21.97 -10.84 2.19
C MET A 277 21.15 -9.64 2.56
N ILE A 278 20.88 -8.76 1.59
CA ILE A 278 20.04 -7.59 1.84
C ILE A 278 18.77 -8.03 2.59
N PHE A 279 18.50 -7.44 3.75
CA PHE A 279 17.42 -7.91 4.64
C PHE A 279 16.36 -6.82 4.84
N ILE A 280 15.10 -7.23 5.06
CA ILE A 280 14.01 -6.33 5.43
C ILE A 280 13.63 -6.63 6.89
N GLU A 281 14.00 -5.73 7.79
CA GLU A 281 13.75 -5.83 9.23
C GLU A 281 12.31 -5.43 9.58
N GLU A 282 11.86 -4.28 9.06
CA GLU A 282 10.56 -3.69 9.40
C GLU A 282 9.89 -3.10 8.16
N VAL A 283 8.56 -3.26 8.08
CA VAL A 283 7.69 -2.46 7.21
C VAL A 283 6.61 -1.81 8.06
N ASN A 284 6.62 -0.49 8.12
CA ASN A 284 5.79 0.29 9.03
C ASN A 284 4.97 1.36 8.30
N PRO A 285 3.62 1.24 8.28
CA PRO A 285 2.83 0.06 8.66
C PRO A 285 2.95 -1.09 7.64
N MET A 286 2.81 -2.35 8.08
CA MET A 286 2.82 -3.58 7.23
C MET A 286 1.58 -3.71 6.31
N ARG A 287 0.73 -2.68 6.28
CA ARG A 287 -0.54 -2.59 5.54
C ARG A 287 -0.87 -1.14 5.28
N GLY A 288 -1.66 -0.83 4.27
CA GLY A 288 -2.12 0.54 4.05
C GLY A 288 -3.03 0.74 2.85
N SER A 289 -3.63 1.91 2.79
CA SER A 289 -4.49 2.37 1.69
C SER A 289 -3.71 3.13 0.62
N TYR A 290 -4.25 3.22 -0.60
CA TYR A 290 -3.66 4.02 -1.69
C TYR A 290 -3.21 5.42 -1.24
N GLY A 291 -1.98 5.80 -1.57
CA GLY A 291 -1.39 7.09 -1.22
C GLY A 291 -0.87 7.21 0.22
N GLU A 292 -1.08 6.21 1.09
CA GLU A 292 -0.48 6.17 2.44
C GLU A 292 1.04 5.99 2.36
N ARG A 293 1.79 6.67 3.24
CA ARG A 293 3.27 6.59 3.24
C ARG A 293 3.75 5.47 4.17
N ILE A 294 4.54 4.57 3.61
CA ILE A 294 5.10 3.40 4.29
C ILE A 294 6.62 3.55 4.37
N ILE A 295 7.22 3.15 5.48
CA ILE A 295 8.68 3.06 5.68
C ILE A 295 9.09 1.59 5.71
N VAL A 296 10.24 1.28 5.11
CA VAL A 296 10.89 -0.02 5.07
C VAL A 296 12.31 0.17 5.61
N ILE A 297 12.68 -0.63 6.62
CA ILE A 297 14.01 -0.62 7.26
C ILE A 297 14.69 -1.95 6.95
N GLY A 298 16.00 -1.91 6.72
CA GLY A 298 16.77 -3.10 6.39
C GLY A 298 18.28 -2.97 6.60
N SER A 299 18.96 -4.09 6.45
CA SER A 299 20.35 -4.33 6.85
C SER A 299 21.06 -5.29 5.88
N ASP A 300 22.33 -5.60 6.14
CA ASP A 300 23.17 -6.54 5.38
C ASP A 300 23.27 -6.31 3.86
N ALA A 301 23.01 -5.07 3.42
CA ALA A 301 23.30 -4.62 2.06
C ALA A 301 24.80 -4.31 1.87
N THR A 302 25.26 -4.30 0.62
CA THR A 302 26.62 -3.82 0.30
C THR A 302 26.78 -2.35 0.74
N PRO A 303 27.82 -1.98 1.53
CA PRO A 303 28.04 -0.60 1.95
C PRO A 303 28.19 0.37 0.77
N GLU A 304 27.60 1.57 0.89
CA GLU A 304 27.53 2.61 -0.15
C GLU A 304 26.79 2.20 -1.46
N ALA A 305 26.08 1.07 -1.49
CA ALA A 305 25.32 0.63 -2.67
C ALA A 305 23.95 1.32 -2.81
N GLU A 306 23.49 1.51 -4.05
CA GLU A 306 22.10 1.91 -4.33
C GLU A 306 21.17 0.71 -4.15
N ILE A 307 20.14 0.92 -3.32
CA ILE A 307 19.12 -0.06 -2.95
C ILE A 307 17.80 0.36 -3.58
N GLU A 308 17.24 -0.50 -4.43
CA GLU A 308 15.98 -0.25 -5.14
C GLU A 308 14.82 -1.03 -4.49
N LEU A 309 13.71 -0.35 -4.21
CA LEU A 309 12.48 -0.98 -3.69
C LEU A 309 11.46 -1.17 -4.82
N TYR A 310 11.06 -2.41 -5.05
CA TYR A 310 10.13 -2.85 -6.10
C TYR A 310 8.79 -3.37 -5.54
N TRP A 311 7.74 -3.26 -6.36
CA TRP A 311 6.40 -3.80 -6.10
C TRP A 311 6.08 -4.98 -7.03
N ASP A 312 5.76 -6.14 -6.44
CA ASP A 312 5.47 -7.46 -7.06
C ASP A 312 6.58 -8.08 -7.93
N THR A 313 7.42 -7.30 -8.60
CA THR A 313 8.45 -7.79 -9.55
C THR A 313 9.62 -6.82 -9.72
N VAL A 314 10.85 -7.35 -9.76
CA VAL A 314 12.09 -6.57 -10.01
C VAL A 314 12.31 -6.35 -11.51
N GLN A 315 11.65 -5.33 -12.07
CA GLN A 315 11.86 -4.81 -13.44
C GLN A 315 11.57 -3.29 -13.52
N PRO A 316 12.36 -2.49 -14.26
CA PRO A 316 12.04 -1.07 -14.52
C PRO A 316 10.81 -0.93 -15.47
N TRP A 317 9.77 -0.14 -15.09
CA TRP A 317 8.51 -0.12 -15.86
C TRP A 317 8.61 0.60 -17.21
N ASP A 318 7.92 0.04 -18.22
CA ASP A 318 7.67 0.59 -19.55
C ASP A 318 6.39 1.42 -19.66
N GLY A 319 5.73 1.74 -18.53
CA GLY A 319 4.71 2.81 -18.49
C GLY A 319 3.68 2.71 -17.37
N ASP A 320 3.41 1.50 -16.86
CA ASP A 320 2.52 1.18 -15.65
C ASP A 320 3.24 -0.68 -13.38
N LYS A 321 4.35 -1.52 -13.23
CA LYS A 321 4.89 -2.20 -12.02
C LYS A 321 6.40 -1.98 -11.91
N GLY A 322 6.91 -1.95 -10.68
CA GLY A 322 8.33 -2.05 -10.39
C GLY A 322 8.76 -1.07 -9.30
N LEU A 323 9.79 -0.29 -9.62
CA LEU A 323 10.48 0.64 -8.72
C LEU A 323 9.52 1.67 -8.08
N LEU A 324 9.38 1.57 -6.76
CA LEU A 324 8.66 2.52 -5.91
C LEU A 324 9.55 3.69 -5.48
N ASN A 325 10.83 3.40 -5.20
CA ASN A 325 11.85 4.36 -4.77
C ASN A 325 13.25 3.70 -4.82
N SER A 326 14.33 4.49 -4.67
CA SER A 326 15.67 3.98 -4.31
C SER A 326 16.26 4.74 -3.11
N THR A 327 17.30 4.19 -2.50
CA THR A 327 18.06 4.77 -1.36
C THR A 327 19.52 4.33 -1.43
N GLU A 328 20.38 4.86 -0.55
CA GLU A 328 21.80 4.49 -0.46
C GLU A 328 22.06 3.77 0.88
N ALA A 329 22.72 2.61 0.84
CA ALA A 329 23.13 1.89 2.04
C ALA A 329 24.30 2.59 2.74
N LYS A 330 24.28 2.64 4.08
CA LYS A 330 25.33 3.25 4.91
C LYS A 330 26.63 2.42 4.89
N GLU A 331 27.71 2.97 5.48
CA GLU A 331 28.98 2.27 5.74
C GLU A 331 28.82 0.94 6.51
N ASP A 332 27.73 0.78 7.27
CA ASP A 332 27.40 -0.41 8.08
C ASP A 332 26.36 -1.34 7.41
N GLY A 333 26.02 -1.12 6.13
CA GLY A 333 25.03 -1.93 5.39
C GLY A 333 23.55 -1.63 5.73
N ASN A 334 23.27 -0.75 6.70
CA ASN A 334 21.91 -0.42 7.11
C ASN A 334 21.26 0.63 6.18
N PHE A 335 20.03 0.41 5.76
CA PHE A 335 19.27 1.30 4.86
C PHE A 335 17.86 1.64 5.38
N GLU A 336 17.35 2.79 4.98
CA GLU A 336 15.95 3.20 5.16
C GLU A 336 15.40 3.63 3.79
N ILE A 337 14.27 3.09 3.40
CA ILE A 337 13.58 3.41 2.15
C ILE A 337 12.08 3.54 2.40
N TRP A 338 11.38 4.37 1.63
CA TRP A 338 9.95 4.64 1.84
C TRP A 338 9.23 4.76 0.51
N PHE A 339 7.93 4.50 0.51
CA PHE A 339 7.06 4.64 -0.65
C PHE A 339 5.68 5.20 -0.26
N HIS A 340 4.88 5.56 -1.26
CA HIS A 340 3.44 5.74 -1.08
C HIS A 340 2.73 4.55 -1.75
N VAL A 341 1.74 3.95 -1.08
CA VAL A 341 1.05 2.76 -1.60
C VAL A 341 0.50 3.04 -3.01
N PRO A 342 0.92 2.28 -4.03
CA PRO A 342 0.51 2.52 -5.42
C PRO A 342 -0.96 2.13 -5.64
N LYS A 343 -1.46 2.35 -6.85
CA LYS A 343 -2.74 1.74 -7.26
C LYS A 343 -2.55 0.23 -7.38
N ALA A 344 -3.22 -0.50 -6.50
CA ALA A 344 -3.20 -1.95 -6.45
C ALA A 344 -4.57 -2.48 -6.04
N ILE A 345 -4.80 -3.76 -6.30
CA ILE A 345 -5.98 -4.50 -5.83
C ILE A 345 -5.85 -4.76 -4.33
N ASN A 346 -6.96 -4.99 -3.63
CA ASN A 346 -6.90 -5.47 -2.24
C ASN A 346 -6.34 -6.89 -2.18
N GLY A 347 -5.40 -7.10 -1.27
CA GLY A 347 -4.79 -8.39 -0.99
C GLY A 347 -3.36 -8.25 -0.52
N THR A 348 -2.65 -9.37 -0.54
CA THR A 348 -1.22 -9.43 -0.26
C THR A 348 -0.42 -9.16 -1.52
N HIS A 349 0.49 -8.19 -1.44
CA HIS A 349 1.47 -7.84 -2.48
C HIS A 349 2.89 -8.06 -1.97
N GLN A 350 3.86 -8.15 -2.87
CA GLN A 350 5.28 -8.27 -2.50
C GLN A 350 5.98 -6.91 -2.56
N LEU A 351 6.69 -6.57 -1.49
CA LEU A 351 7.74 -5.56 -1.49
C LEU A 351 9.07 -6.29 -1.64
N ILE A 352 9.90 -5.89 -2.61
CA ILE A 352 11.17 -6.54 -2.92
C ILE A 352 12.26 -5.47 -2.91
N VAL A 353 13.30 -5.63 -2.11
CA VAL A 353 14.50 -4.78 -2.13
C VAL A 353 15.59 -5.48 -2.95
N LEU A 354 16.28 -4.71 -3.80
CA LEU A 354 17.41 -5.14 -4.60
C LEU A 354 18.65 -4.34 -4.21
N ASP A 355 19.73 -5.01 -3.84
CA ASP A 355 21.07 -4.43 -3.82
C ASP A 355 21.63 -4.45 -5.25
N THR A 356 21.77 -3.26 -5.86
CA THR A 356 22.21 -3.13 -7.25
C THR A 356 23.69 -3.47 -7.47
N THR A 357 24.49 -3.56 -6.41
CA THR A 357 25.93 -3.86 -6.47
C THR A 357 26.21 -5.35 -6.30
N SER A 358 25.56 -6.02 -5.35
CA SER A 358 25.67 -7.49 -5.19
C SER A 358 24.77 -8.27 -6.16
N GLY A 359 23.66 -7.66 -6.60
CA GLY A 359 22.61 -8.34 -7.37
C GLY A 359 21.73 -9.25 -6.52
N GLU A 360 21.69 -9.03 -5.20
CA GLU A 360 20.87 -9.80 -4.27
C GLU A 360 19.53 -9.14 -4.00
N GLU A 361 18.50 -9.98 -3.84
CA GLU A 361 17.12 -9.57 -3.61
C GLU A 361 16.60 -10.15 -2.29
N SER A 362 15.74 -9.40 -1.61
CA SER A 362 14.97 -9.88 -0.47
C SER A 362 13.57 -9.28 -0.49
N TRP A 363 12.60 -9.99 0.06
CA TRP A 363 11.20 -9.64 -0.09
C TRP A 363 10.39 -9.90 1.16
N THR A 364 9.32 -9.13 1.30
CA THR A 364 8.30 -9.30 2.34
C THR A 364 6.91 -9.00 1.79
N ARG A 365 5.88 -9.26 2.58
CA ARG A 365 4.48 -9.16 2.19
C ARG A 365 3.79 -7.95 2.82
N PHE A 366 3.22 -7.10 1.97
CA PHE A 366 2.43 -5.93 2.34
C PHE A 366 0.94 -6.16 2.04
N VAL A 367 0.03 -5.60 2.83
CA VAL A 367 -1.43 -5.75 2.62
C VAL A 367 -2.06 -4.44 2.17
N VAL A 368 -2.65 -4.43 0.98
CA VAL A 368 -3.41 -3.28 0.43
C VAL A 368 -4.83 -3.30 0.96
N GLU A 369 -5.24 -2.20 1.60
CA GLU A 369 -6.58 -2.04 2.17
C GLU A 369 -7.49 -1.14 1.29
N PRO A 370 -8.81 -1.39 1.27
CA PRO A 370 -9.74 -0.70 0.37
C PRO A 370 -10.06 0.73 0.84
N LEU A 371 -9.89 1.70 -0.05
CA LEU A 371 -10.13 3.13 0.21
C LEU A 371 -11.26 3.67 -0.67
N VAL A 372 -12.15 4.48 -0.08
CA VAL A 372 -13.12 5.31 -0.81
C VAL A 372 -13.03 6.78 -0.36
N GLU A 373 -12.97 7.69 -1.32
CA GLU A 373 -12.91 9.14 -1.12
C GLU A 373 -14.15 9.80 -1.72
N VAL A 374 -14.63 10.89 -1.10
CA VAL A 374 -15.75 11.69 -1.62
C VAL A 374 -15.42 13.18 -1.57
N SER A 375 -15.80 13.90 -2.63
CA SER A 375 -15.51 15.33 -2.79
C SER A 375 -16.70 16.06 -3.45
N PRO A 376 -17.26 17.12 -2.81
CA PRO A 376 -17.02 17.54 -1.43
C PRO A 376 -17.45 16.47 -0.39
N PRO A 377 -16.98 16.53 0.87
CA PRO A 377 -17.35 15.58 1.93
C PRO A 377 -18.67 15.93 2.66
N PHE A 378 -19.40 16.93 2.18
CA PHE A 378 -20.68 17.37 2.72
C PHE A 378 -21.52 18.07 1.65
N GLY A 379 -22.81 18.25 1.91
CA GLY A 379 -23.71 19.02 1.06
C GLY A 379 -25.18 18.71 1.27
N PRO A 380 -26.11 19.53 0.77
CA PRO A 380 -27.54 19.25 0.81
C PRO A 380 -27.91 18.12 -0.16
N PRO A 381 -29.09 17.49 0.02
CA PRO A 381 -29.76 16.71 -1.02
C PRO A 381 -29.73 17.41 -2.39
N GLY A 382 -29.51 16.64 -3.45
CA GLY A 382 -29.44 17.16 -4.83
C GLY A 382 -28.05 17.65 -5.26
N LEU A 383 -27.06 17.77 -4.36
CA LEU A 383 -25.69 18.11 -4.75
C LEU A 383 -25.03 16.95 -5.51
N ASN A 384 -24.31 17.25 -6.60
CA ASN A 384 -23.48 16.26 -7.30
C ASN A 384 -22.09 16.15 -6.66
N ILE A 385 -21.71 14.93 -6.27
CA ILE A 385 -20.47 14.57 -5.58
C ILE A 385 -19.62 13.66 -6.46
N THR A 386 -18.29 13.81 -6.38
CA THR A 386 -17.32 12.91 -7.03
C THR A 386 -16.81 11.90 -6.03
N ILE A 387 -16.93 10.61 -6.36
CA ILE A 387 -16.48 9.49 -5.53
C ILE A 387 -15.32 8.79 -6.26
N ARG A 388 -14.24 8.50 -5.52
CA ARG A 388 -13.09 7.71 -5.99
C ARG A 388 -12.93 6.50 -5.12
N GLY A 389 -12.44 5.39 -5.67
CA GLY A 389 -12.07 4.21 -4.90
C GLY A 389 -10.83 3.53 -5.44
N TYR A 390 -10.11 2.85 -4.54
CA TYR A 390 -8.86 2.13 -4.80
C TYR A 390 -8.81 0.89 -3.88
N GLY A 391 -8.02 -0.12 -4.22
CA GLY A 391 -7.98 -1.34 -3.41
C GLY A 391 -9.27 -2.17 -3.47
N PHE A 392 -9.98 -2.17 -4.60
CA PHE A 392 -11.08 -3.12 -4.85
C PHE A 392 -10.59 -4.29 -5.71
N SER A 393 -11.47 -5.25 -5.98
CA SER A 393 -11.15 -6.34 -6.92
C SER A 393 -11.02 -5.79 -8.35
N PRO A 394 -10.18 -6.39 -9.22
CA PRO A 394 -10.01 -5.92 -10.60
C PRO A 394 -11.22 -6.27 -11.47
N HIS A 395 -11.63 -5.34 -12.34
CA HIS A 395 -12.78 -5.48 -13.25
C HIS A 395 -14.10 -5.89 -12.56
N ALA A 396 -14.29 -5.45 -11.33
CA ALA A 396 -15.45 -5.72 -10.48
C ALA A 396 -16.52 -4.63 -10.60
N SER A 397 -17.76 -4.97 -10.22
CA SER A 397 -18.89 -4.06 -10.18
C SER A 397 -19.07 -3.52 -8.76
N VAL A 398 -18.97 -2.20 -8.57
CA VAL A 398 -19.08 -1.55 -7.25
C VAL A 398 -20.45 -0.89 -7.11
N VAL A 399 -21.14 -1.16 -6.00
CA VAL A 399 -22.35 -0.46 -5.56
C VAL A 399 -21.96 0.61 -4.54
N LEU A 400 -22.53 1.80 -4.67
CA LEU A 400 -22.34 2.92 -3.74
C LEU A 400 -23.65 3.22 -3.03
N GLU A 401 -23.65 3.23 -1.70
CA GLU A 401 -24.85 3.40 -0.87
C GLU A 401 -24.61 4.43 0.25
N MET A 402 -25.64 5.20 0.58
CA MET A 402 -25.69 6.03 1.78
C MET A 402 -27.07 5.86 2.44
N ASN A 403 -27.09 5.52 3.73
CA ASN A 403 -28.32 5.38 4.53
C ASN A 403 -29.37 4.41 3.92
N GLY A 404 -28.97 3.29 3.32
CA GLY A 404 -29.89 2.37 2.63
C GLY A 404 -30.33 2.82 1.23
N VAL A 405 -29.83 3.97 0.74
CA VAL A 405 -30.13 4.51 -0.59
C VAL A 405 -28.94 4.27 -1.53
N SER A 406 -29.16 3.46 -2.56
CA SER A 406 -28.21 3.25 -3.66
C SER A 406 -28.02 4.56 -4.44
N LEU A 407 -26.80 5.09 -4.44
CA LEU A 407 -26.43 6.35 -5.07
C LEU A 407 -26.09 6.20 -6.55
N SER A 408 -25.22 5.21 -6.85
CA SER A 408 -24.63 4.99 -8.18
C SER A 408 -23.95 3.62 -8.23
N THR A 409 -23.50 3.21 -9.40
CA THR A 409 -22.66 2.03 -9.61
C THR A 409 -21.44 2.37 -10.46
N ALA A 410 -20.31 1.75 -10.14
CA ALA A 410 -19.04 1.91 -10.86
C ALA A 410 -18.50 0.54 -11.32
N SER A 411 -17.48 0.58 -12.18
CA SER A 411 -16.69 -0.60 -12.53
C SER A 411 -15.21 -0.28 -12.35
N THR A 412 -14.45 -1.21 -11.79
CA THR A 412 -13.02 -1.00 -11.53
C THR A 412 -12.15 -1.25 -12.76
N ASP A 413 -11.02 -0.57 -12.81
CA ASP A 413 -9.93 -0.87 -13.74
C ASP A 413 -9.18 -2.16 -13.34
N HIS A 414 -8.06 -2.42 -14.00
CA HIS A 414 -7.24 -3.61 -13.76
C HIS A 414 -6.43 -3.55 -12.45
N LEU A 415 -6.38 -2.37 -11.79
CA LEU A 415 -5.73 -2.10 -10.51
C LEU A 415 -6.74 -1.85 -9.38
N GLY A 416 -8.00 -2.30 -9.57
CA GLY A 416 -9.02 -2.17 -8.53
C GLY A 416 -9.45 -0.73 -8.23
N SER A 417 -9.20 0.23 -9.15
CA SER A 417 -9.52 1.64 -8.96
C SER A 417 -10.76 2.07 -9.76
N PHE A 418 -11.52 3.05 -9.26
CA PHE A 418 -12.64 3.66 -9.98
C PHE A 418 -12.82 5.15 -9.67
N ILE A 419 -13.54 5.85 -10.55
CA ILE A 419 -14.07 7.20 -10.31
C ILE A 419 -15.48 7.29 -10.90
N VAL A 420 -16.40 7.91 -10.16
CA VAL A 420 -17.80 8.07 -10.59
C VAL A 420 -18.41 9.31 -9.93
N THR A 421 -19.44 9.90 -10.55
CA THR A 421 -20.27 10.92 -9.92
C THR A 421 -21.59 10.33 -9.43
N ALA A 422 -22.13 10.92 -8.36
CA ALA A 422 -23.42 10.58 -7.80
C ALA A 422 -24.11 11.83 -7.25
N THR A 423 -25.40 11.75 -6.97
CA THR A 423 -26.16 12.85 -6.36
C THR A 423 -26.46 12.52 -4.90
N VAL A 424 -26.33 13.49 -3.98
CA VAL A 424 -26.70 13.33 -2.57
C VAL A 424 -28.20 13.03 -2.47
N PRO A 425 -28.62 11.95 -1.78
CA PRO A 425 -30.01 11.51 -1.75
C PRO A 425 -30.86 12.43 -0.88
N LEU A 426 -32.18 12.41 -1.10
CA LEU A 426 -33.15 13.11 -0.25
C LEU A 426 -33.36 12.34 1.06
N ILE A 427 -32.48 12.62 2.03
CA ILE A 427 -32.52 12.14 3.41
C ILE A 427 -32.34 13.33 4.37
N ASP A 428 -32.73 13.16 5.63
CA ASP A 428 -32.60 14.19 6.67
C ASP A 428 -31.12 14.61 6.88
N GLN A 429 -30.90 15.78 7.49
CA GLN A 429 -29.55 16.24 7.81
C GLN A 429 -28.87 15.30 8.84
N GLY A 430 -27.58 15.02 8.62
CA GLY A 430 -26.85 14.07 9.46
C GLY A 430 -25.48 13.70 8.91
N VAL A 431 -24.71 12.92 9.67
CA VAL A 431 -23.47 12.30 9.20
C VAL A 431 -23.75 10.84 8.90
N TYR A 432 -23.48 10.42 7.66
CA TYR A 432 -23.76 9.09 7.17
C TYR A 432 -22.49 8.43 6.62
N ASN A 433 -22.44 7.10 6.69
CA ASN A 433 -21.45 6.33 5.97
C ASN A 433 -21.87 6.24 4.49
N LEU A 434 -21.01 6.73 3.60
CA LEU A 434 -21.02 6.42 2.17
C LEU A 434 -20.20 5.14 2.01
N THR A 435 -20.90 4.02 1.77
CA THR A 435 -20.31 2.69 1.68
C THR A 435 -20.10 2.30 0.22
N ALA A 436 -18.95 1.71 -0.08
CA ALA A 436 -18.63 1.12 -1.38
C ALA A 436 -18.44 -0.39 -1.21
N ILE A 437 -19.12 -1.20 -2.03
CA ILE A 437 -19.10 -2.67 -1.96
C ILE A 437 -18.94 -3.23 -3.38
N ASP A 438 -17.93 -4.08 -3.62
CA ASP A 438 -17.77 -4.77 -4.90
C ASP A 438 -18.48 -6.14 -4.95
N ASP A 439 -18.67 -6.68 -6.16
CA ASP A 439 -19.33 -7.96 -6.39
C ASP A 439 -18.50 -9.20 -5.98
N LYS A 440 -17.32 -9.01 -5.36
CA LYS A 440 -16.50 -10.06 -4.74
C LYS A 440 -16.55 -10.00 -3.20
N GLY A 441 -17.09 -8.93 -2.63
CA GLY A 441 -17.26 -8.72 -1.19
C GLY A 441 -16.26 -7.73 -0.56
N VAL A 442 -15.34 -7.14 -1.33
CA VAL A 442 -14.47 -6.07 -0.83
C VAL A 442 -15.34 -4.85 -0.56
N ASN A 443 -15.23 -4.30 0.66
CA ASN A 443 -16.02 -3.16 1.07
C ASN A 443 -15.24 -2.21 1.98
N THR A 444 -15.60 -0.94 1.93
CA THR A 444 -15.05 0.16 2.74
C THR A 444 -16.06 1.30 2.78
N TYR A 445 -15.86 2.29 3.64
CA TYR A 445 -16.73 3.45 3.74
C TYR A 445 -15.96 4.73 4.06
N THR A 446 -16.57 5.86 3.73
CA THR A 446 -16.15 7.19 4.16
C THR A 446 -17.35 7.94 4.73
N THR A 447 -17.12 9.02 5.49
CA THR A 447 -18.20 9.80 6.09
C THR A 447 -18.61 10.96 5.21
N PHE A 448 -19.92 11.15 5.03
CA PHE A 448 -20.50 12.31 4.34
C PHE A 448 -21.50 13.02 5.27
N LYS A 449 -21.42 14.36 5.38
CA LYS A 449 -22.37 15.17 6.15
C LYS A 449 -23.44 15.75 5.23
N VAL A 450 -24.65 15.20 5.28
CA VAL A 450 -25.83 15.77 4.61
C VAL A 450 -26.26 17.03 5.38
N LEU A 451 -26.42 18.14 4.65
CA LEU A 451 -26.88 19.42 5.18
C LEU A 451 -28.40 19.58 5.00
N GLU A 452 -29.01 20.44 5.80
CA GLU A 452 -30.44 20.75 5.72
C GLU A 452 -30.77 21.56 4.45
N SER A 453 -31.74 21.09 3.67
CA SER A 453 -32.33 21.84 2.56
C SER A 453 -33.28 22.91 3.09
N ILE A 454 -32.74 24.11 3.36
CA ILE A 454 -33.59 25.27 3.72
C ILE A 454 -34.26 25.88 2.49
N LEU A 455 -35.52 26.27 2.65
CA LEU A 455 -36.35 26.83 1.58
C LEU A 455 -36.66 28.32 1.83
N ILE A 456 -36.95 29.05 0.76
CA ILE A 456 -37.43 30.43 0.81
C ILE A 456 -38.69 30.55 1.69
N SER A 457 -39.57 29.54 1.66
CA SER A 457 -40.75 29.46 2.52
C SER A 457 -40.43 29.49 4.02
N ASN A 458 -39.25 29.02 4.45
CA ASN A 458 -38.80 29.01 5.84
C ASN A 458 -38.23 30.37 6.31
N PHE A 459 -38.29 31.44 5.49
CA PHE A 459 -37.63 32.71 5.80
C PHE A 459 -37.93 33.26 7.20
N ASN A 460 -39.18 33.12 7.68
CA ASN A 460 -39.57 33.61 9.01
C ASN A 460 -38.93 32.83 10.16
N ASP A 461 -38.77 31.52 10.01
CA ASP A 461 -38.19 30.63 11.03
C ASP A 461 -36.66 30.76 11.06
N LEU A 462 -36.06 31.08 9.92
CA LEU A 462 -34.60 31.13 9.73
C LEU A 462 -34.00 32.53 9.93
N PHE A 463 -34.69 33.59 9.53
CA PHE A 463 -34.14 34.96 9.53
C PHE A 463 -34.94 35.96 10.38
N SER A 464 -36.27 35.99 10.29
CA SER A 464 -37.05 37.13 10.83
C SER A 464 -36.86 37.35 12.34
N SER A 465 -36.89 36.30 13.18
CA SER A 465 -36.68 36.42 14.64
C SER A 465 -35.26 36.09 15.10
N ASN A 466 -34.46 35.38 14.29
CA ASN A 466 -33.11 34.96 14.62
C ASN A 466 -32.09 36.12 14.59
N ARG A 467 -30.90 35.86 15.14
CA ARG A 467 -29.77 36.80 15.02
C ARG A 467 -29.20 36.71 13.60
N VAL A 468 -29.24 37.82 12.87
CA VAL A 468 -28.85 37.90 11.45
C VAL A 468 -27.73 38.91 11.25
N ARG A 469 -26.74 38.57 10.41
CA ARG A 469 -25.79 39.52 9.81
C ARG A 469 -26.21 39.86 8.39
N VAL A 470 -26.57 41.12 8.16
CA VAL A 470 -26.67 41.65 6.80
C VAL A 470 -25.30 42.20 6.41
N ILE A 471 -24.69 41.58 5.40
CA ILE A 471 -23.36 41.95 4.89
C ILE A 471 -23.53 42.71 3.58
N TYR A 472 -23.17 43.98 3.61
CA TYR A 472 -23.32 44.92 2.52
C TYR A 472 -22.07 44.94 1.63
N PRO A 473 -22.21 44.90 0.29
CA PRO A 473 -21.07 44.98 -0.60
C PRO A 473 -20.53 46.42 -0.59
N SER A 474 -19.29 46.64 -0.15
CA SER A 474 -18.71 47.99 -0.07
C SER A 474 -18.63 48.69 -1.42
N GLU A 475 -18.89 50.00 -1.43
CA GLU A 475 -18.67 50.93 -2.57
C GLU A 475 -17.17 51.19 -2.82
N LYS A 476 -16.29 50.83 -1.88
CA LYS A 476 -14.87 51.22 -1.86
C LYS A 476 -13.95 50.07 -2.21
N GLU A 477 -12.94 50.39 -3.01
CA GLU A 477 -11.84 49.51 -3.38
C GLU A 477 -10.54 49.93 -2.66
N PRO A 478 -9.56 49.01 -2.47
CA PRO A 478 -9.60 47.59 -2.82
C PRO A 478 -10.50 46.78 -1.89
N LYS A 479 -11.00 45.64 -2.40
CA LYS A 479 -11.81 44.67 -1.66
C LYS A 479 -11.13 43.29 -1.64
N PRO A 480 -11.44 42.42 -0.67
CA PRO A 480 -11.05 41.01 -0.72
C PRO A 480 -11.34 40.36 -2.07
N LEU A 481 -10.52 39.38 -2.45
CA LEU A 481 -10.65 38.62 -3.71
C LEU A 481 -10.75 39.48 -4.98
N ASN A 482 -10.24 40.72 -4.92
CA ASN A 482 -10.31 41.74 -5.98
C ASN A 482 -11.73 41.98 -6.52
N ARG A 483 -12.75 41.98 -5.65
CA ARG A 483 -14.13 42.38 -6.03
C ARG A 483 -14.20 43.89 -6.31
N SER A 484 -15.13 44.29 -7.17
CA SER A 484 -15.38 45.70 -7.49
C SER A 484 -16.24 46.42 -6.45
N GLY A 485 -16.16 47.75 -6.43
CA GLY A 485 -17.10 48.60 -5.69
C GLY A 485 -18.56 48.38 -6.12
N ALA A 486 -19.46 48.29 -5.15
CA ALA A 486 -20.90 48.11 -5.39
C ALA A 486 -21.62 49.39 -5.83
N SER A 487 -22.82 49.24 -6.40
CA SER A 487 -23.73 50.36 -6.63
C SER A 487 -24.64 50.58 -5.41
N ILE A 488 -25.04 51.82 -5.14
CA ILE A 488 -25.99 52.14 -4.05
C ILE A 488 -27.32 51.37 -4.22
N SER A 489 -27.70 51.05 -5.45
CA SER A 489 -28.85 50.21 -5.79
C SER A 489 -28.76 48.78 -5.24
N ASP A 490 -27.56 48.22 -5.07
CA ASP A 490 -27.37 46.91 -4.43
C ASP A 490 -27.69 46.99 -2.92
N TRP A 491 -27.49 48.15 -2.29
CA TRP A 491 -27.91 48.39 -0.90
C TRP A 491 -29.41 48.67 -0.81
N LEU A 492 -30.02 49.33 -1.79
CA LEU A 492 -31.46 49.64 -1.80
C LEU A 492 -32.35 48.39 -1.82
N ALA A 493 -31.85 47.25 -2.31
CA ALA A 493 -32.53 45.97 -2.22
C ALA A 493 -32.71 45.48 -0.77
N SER A 494 -31.72 45.75 0.11
CA SER A 494 -31.75 45.29 1.51
C SER A 494 -32.93 45.82 2.30
N ALA A 495 -33.39 47.05 2.04
CA ALA A 495 -34.46 47.69 2.81
C ALA A 495 -35.77 46.91 2.77
N PHE A 496 -35.99 46.12 1.72
CA PHE A 496 -37.16 45.25 1.55
C PHE A 496 -37.08 43.96 2.40
N VAL A 497 -35.87 43.55 2.80
CA VAL A 497 -35.59 42.33 3.57
C VAL A 497 -35.28 42.68 5.03
N SER A 498 -34.39 43.64 5.29
CA SER A 498 -34.01 44.10 6.63
C SER A 498 -35.20 44.64 7.44
N THR A 499 -36.27 45.12 6.79
CA THR A 499 -37.52 45.52 7.46
C THR A 499 -38.38 44.35 7.93
N LYS A 500 -37.96 43.09 7.70
CA LYS A 500 -38.59 41.86 8.20
C LYS A 500 -37.85 41.27 9.41
N LEU A 501 -36.69 41.82 9.79
CA LEU A 501 -35.77 41.23 10.76
C LEU A 501 -35.84 41.94 12.12
N GLU A 502 -35.87 41.18 13.21
CA GLU A 502 -35.88 41.71 14.58
C GLU A 502 -34.46 41.89 15.16
N ASN A 503 -33.57 40.91 14.97
CA ASN A 503 -32.26 40.84 15.64
C ASN A 503 -31.08 40.99 14.64
N ILE A 504 -31.14 42.06 13.85
CA ILE A 504 -30.15 42.41 12.81
C ILE A 504 -28.84 43.00 13.38
N THR A 505 -27.71 42.66 12.77
CA THR A 505 -26.41 43.34 12.89
C THR A 505 -25.85 43.61 11.49
N GLU A 506 -25.39 44.84 11.22
CA GLU A 506 -25.06 45.28 9.86
C GLU A 506 -23.58 45.64 9.71
N GLY A 507 -22.98 45.29 8.56
CA GLY A 507 -21.57 45.58 8.28
C GLY A 507 -21.21 45.51 6.79
N LEU A 508 -20.09 46.13 6.42
CA LEU A 508 -19.53 46.06 5.07
C LEU A 508 -18.68 44.78 4.90
N ASP A 509 -18.65 44.25 3.68
CA ASP A 509 -17.77 43.12 3.31
C ASP A 509 -16.26 43.43 3.39
N THR A 510 -15.88 44.71 3.42
CA THR A 510 -14.52 45.19 3.72
C THR A 510 -14.23 45.34 5.22
N ASN A 511 -15.07 44.77 6.11
CA ASN A 511 -14.85 44.78 7.56
C ASN A 511 -14.43 43.39 8.06
N PRO A 512 -13.22 43.22 8.65
CA PRO A 512 -12.77 41.93 9.19
C PRO A 512 -13.61 41.39 10.36
N SER A 513 -14.54 42.17 10.94
CA SER A 513 -15.51 41.65 11.93
C SER A 513 -16.79 41.05 11.32
N PHE A 514 -16.88 40.99 9.98
CA PHE A 514 -18.02 40.43 9.23
C PHE A 514 -17.59 39.46 8.13
N VAL A 515 -16.40 39.62 7.55
CA VAL A 515 -15.87 38.78 6.46
C VAL A 515 -14.37 38.56 6.65
N ASP A 516 -13.89 37.33 6.51
CA ASP A 516 -12.45 37.06 6.43
C ASP A 516 -11.90 37.73 5.15
N GLN A 517 -10.96 38.65 5.32
CA GLN A 517 -10.45 39.48 4.23
C GLN A 517 -9.49 38.74 3.28
N THR A 518 -9.20 37.46 3.55
CA THR A 518 -8.35 36.56 2.77
C THR A 518 -9.20 35.56 1.97
N THR A 519 -10.12 34.86 2.64
CA THR A 519 -10.95 33.79 2.04
C THR A 519 -12.27 34.31 1.45
N GLY A 520 -12.78 35.44 1.96
CA GLY A 520 -14.10 35.97 1.66
C GLY A 520 -15.26 35.34 2.44
N SER A 521 -15.00 34.41 3.36
CA SER A 521 -16.05 33.76 4.16
C SER A 521 -16.65 34.69 5.23
N PRO A 522 -17.97 34.63 5.52
CA PRO A 522 -18.57 35.37 6.62
C PRO A 522 -18.07 34.98 8.01
N MET A 523 -18.00 35.97 8.90
CA MET A 523 -17.57 35.83 10.29
C MET A 523 -18.77 35.78 11.25
N GLY A 524 -18.74 34.81 12.16
CA GLY A 524 -19.76 34.64 13.21
C GLY A 524 -20.57 33.35 13.05
N SER A 525 -21.57 33.18 13.92
CA SER A 525 -22.51 32.04 13.96
C SER A 525 -23.97 32.47 13.85
N GLU A 526 -24.18 33.70 13.42
CA GLU A 526 -25.47 34.28 13.05
C GLU A 526 -25.87 33.86 11.63
N ALA A 527 -27.16 33.86 11.31
CA ALA A 527 -27.61 33.66 9.92
C ALA A 527 -27.13 34.82 9.03
N ILE A 528 -26.84 34.56 7.75
CA ILE A 528 -26.19 35.50 6.83
C ILE A 528 -27.19 35.98 5.77
N ILE A 529 -27.19 37.28 5.47
CA ILE A 529 -27.95 37.86 4.36
C ILE A 529 -27.02 38.73 3.51
N CYS A 530 -27.03 38.55 2.19
CA CYS A 530 -26.17 39.27 1.26
C CYS A 530 -26.93 39.80 0.03
N PHE A 531 -26.45 40.94 -0.49
CA PHE A 531 -27.00 41.60 -1.68
C PHE A 531 -25.89 41.98 -2.66
N GLY A 532 -26.23 42.05 -3.95
CA GLY A 532 -25.29 42.36 -5.03
C GLY A 532 -24.43 41.14 -5.43
N GLY A 533 -24.31 40.90 -6.74
CA GLY A 533 -23.75 39.64 -7.27
C GLY A 533 -22.24 39.46 -7.04
N PRO A 534 -21.69 38.31 -7.46
CA PRO A 534 -20.30 37.88 -7.18
C PRO A 534 -19.20 38.74 -7.83
N ASN A 535 -19.56 39.78 -8.60
CA ASN A 535 -18.62 40.83 -9.01
C ASN A 535 -18.37 41.86 -7.89
N VAL A 536 -19.36 42.12 -7.03
CA VAL A 536 -19.33 43.17 -6.00
C VAL A 536 -19.46 42.63 -4.58
N GLY A 537 -20.25 41.59 -4.33
CA GLY A 537 -20.37 40.96 -3.00
C GLY A 537 -19.28 39.93 -2.74
N VAL A 538 -18.40 40.19 -1.76
CA VAL A 538 -17.35 39.23 -1.38
C VAL A 538 -17.90 37.90 -0.87
N PRO A 539 -18.89 37.84 0.07
CA PRO A 539 -19.45 36.56 0.51
C PRO A 539 -20.13 35.78 -0.61
N VAL A 540 -20.85 36.48 -1.50
CA VAL A 540 -21.53 35.88 -2.66
C VAL A 540 -20.50 35.21 -3.57
N TYR A 541 -19.39 35.90 -3.87
CA TYR A 541 -18.29 35.30 -4.63
C TYR A 541 -17.62 34.13 -3.90
N TYR A 542 -17.46 34.18 -2.56
CA TYR A 542 -16.94 33.06 -1.78
C TYR A 542 -17.85 31.83 -1.86
N TYR A 543 -19.16 31.98 -1.65
CA TYR A 543 -20.12 30.87 -1.67
C TYR A 543 -20.23 30.24 -3.08
N GLU A 544 -20.25 31.05 -4.14
CA GLU A 544 -20.29 30.55 -5.53
C GLU A 544 -18.95 29.94 -6.01
N LEU A 545 -17.81 30.47 -5.53
CA LEU A 545 -16.49 29.94 -5.87
C LEU A 545 -16.29 28.53 -5.32
N ASN A 546 -16.68 28.32 -4.05
CA ASN A 546 -16.53 27.05 -3.34
C ASN A 546 -17.71 26.08 -3.54
N LYS A 547 -18.69 26.44 -4.40
CA LYS A 547 -19.88 25.62 -4.73
C LYS A 547 -20.80 25.34 -3.53
N ILE A 548 -20.83 26.26 -2.58
CA ILE A 548 -21.72 26.26 -1.41
C ILE A 548 -23.10 26.83 -1.80
N ALA A 549 -23.13 27.87 -2.63
CA ALA A 549 -24.37 28.40 -3.20
C ALA A 549 -24.95 27.41 -4.24
N PRO A 550 -26.25 27.03 -4.18
CA PRO A 550 -26.90 26.13 -5.13
C PRO A 550 -26.86 26.64 -6.58
N VAL A 551 -26.87 27.96 -6.76
CA VAL A 551 -26.81 28.63 -8.06
C VAL A 551 -25.56 29.52 -8.15
N ILE A 552 -24.87 29.47 -9.29
CA ILE A 552 -23.61 30.17 -9.53
C ILE A 552 -23.64 30.93 -10.87
N TYR A 553 -23.01 32.10 -10.92
CA TYR A 553 -23.02 33.00 -12.07
C TYR A 553 -21.81 32.79 -13.00
N CYS A 554 -22.01 33.04 -14.30
CA CYS A 554 -21.04 32.81 -15.39
C CYS A 554 -19.63 33.42 -15.22
N LEU A 555 -19.46 34.40 -14.31
CA LEU A 555 -18.18 35.07 -14.02
C LEU A 555 -17.34 34.37 -12.95
N VAL A 556 -17.90 33.37 -12.25
CA VAL A 556 -17.20 32.61 -11.22
C VAL A 556 -16.41 31.46 -11.86
N PRO A 557 -15.15 31.20 -11.44
CA PRO A 557 -14.36 30.07 -11.91
C PRO A 557 -15.13 28.74 -11.81
N GLY A 558 -15.10 27.96 -12.88
CA GLY A 558 -15.79 26.67 -12.97
C GLY A 558 -17.33 26.76 -12.98
N ALA A 559 -17.93 27.93 -13.22
CA ALA A 559 -19.38 28.03 -13.41
C ALA A 559 -19.84 27.56 -14.80
N ARG A 560 -19.07 27.87 -15.86
CA ARG A 560 -19.43 27.57 -17.25
C ARG A 560 -18.33 26.81 -18.01
N GLY A 561 -18.75 25.96 -18.92
CA GLY A 561 -17.94 25.22 -19.88
C GLY A 561 -17.55 26.01 -21.13
N SER A 562 -16.88 25.31 -22.05
CA SER A 562 -16.36 25.91 -23.29
C SER A 562 -17.47 26.19 -24.30
N GLY A 563 -17.62 27.46 -24.70
CA GLY A 563 -18.64 27.92 -25.65
C GLY A 563 -19.96 28.40 -25.02
N GLU A 564 -20.11 28.30 -23.70
CA GLU A 564 -21.36 28.61 -23.02
C GLU A 564 -21.57 30.12 -22.77
N PRO A 565 -22.83 30.60 -22.69
CA PRO A 565 -23.18 32.01 -22.60
C PRO A 565 -22.52 32.81 -21.47
N TRP A 566 -22.26 34.08 -21.75
CA TRP A 566 -21.57 35.03 -20.86
C TRP A 566 -22.52 35.83 -19.94
N ALA A 567 -23.82 35.55 -19.99
CA ALA A 567 -24.84 36.12 -19.11
C ALA A 567 -25.91 35.04 -18.87
N GLN A 568 -25.67 34.22 -17.84
CA GLN A 568 -26.45 33.02 -17.51
C GLN A 568 -26.05 32.53 -16.10
N TRP A 569 -26.95 31.82 -15.43
CA TRP A 569 -26.65 31.05 -14.21
C TRP A 569 -26.60 29.54 -14.47
N TYR A 570 -25.87 28.86 -13.59
CA TYR A 570 -25.61 27.43 -13.60
C TYR A 570 -25.91 26.89 -12.21
N ARG A 571 -26.30 25.61 -12.08
CA ARG A 571 -26.33 24.93 -10.78
C ARG A 571 -24.89 24.74 -10.27
N ALA A 572 -24.71 24.49 -8.98
CA ALA A 572 -23.40 24.36 -8.33
C ALA A 572 -22.45 23.33 -8.97
N ASP A 573 -22.99 22.33 -9.68
CA ASP A 573 -22.29 21.29 -10.42
C ASP A 573 -21.82 21.72 -11.83
N GLY A 574 -22.17 22.93 -12.27
CA GLY A 574 -21.93 23.44 -13.63
C GLY A 574 -23.08 23.18 -14.61
N THR A 575 -24.20 22.57 -14.19
CA THR A 575 -25.35 22.33 -15.08
C THR A 575 -26.04 23.65 -15.42
N ALA A 576 -26.03 24.01 -16.71
CA ALA A 576 -26.54 25.29 -17.22
C ALA A 576 -28.07 25.44 -17.05
N ILE A 577 -28.53 26.53 -16.43
CA ILE A 577 -29.96 26.85 -16.31
C ILE A 577 -30.36 27.61 -17.58
N VAL A 578 -30.80 26.86 -18.61
CA VAL A 578 -30.89 27.32 -20.01
C VAL A 578 -31.91 28.45 -20.24
N GLU A 579 -32.93 28.52 -19.39
CA GLU A 579 -33.96 29.56 -19.38
C GLU A 579 -33.36 30.95 -19.09
N THR A 580 -32.20 31.00 -18.43
CA THR A 580 -31.52 32.24 -17.99
C THR A 580 -30.47 32.75 -18.97
N ALA A 581 -30.29 32.08 -20.13
CA ALA A 581 -29.26 32.34 -21.13
C ALA A 581 -29.49 33.64 -21.94
N MET A 582 -29.55 34.80 -21.28
CA MET A 582 -29.87 36.08 -21.91
C MET A 582 -29.16 37.28 -21.26
N GLY A 583 -28.63 38.17 -22.10
CA GLY A 583 -28.01 39.42 -21.66
C GLY A 583 -29.03 40.47 -21.18
N THR A 584 -28.58 41.33 -20.27
CA THR A 584 -29.33 42.50 -19.79
C THR A 584 -29.24 43.68 -20.76
N ASN A 585 -30.10 44.69 -20.56
CA ASN A 585 -30.04 45.98 -21.24
C ASN A 585 -30.73 47.06 -20.37
N GLU A 586 -31.02 48.24 -20.93
CA GLU A 586 -31.62 49.34 -20.16
C GLU A 586 -33.06 49.06 -19.67
N THR A 587 -33.81 48.19 -20.36
CA THR A 587 -35.21 47.84 -20.08
C THR A 587 -35.42 46.37 -19.68
N ARG A 588 -34.34 45.61 -19.45
CA ARG A 588 -34.41 44.21 -19.00
C ARG A 588 -33.22 43.84 -18.13
N ASP A 589 -33.52 43.25 -16.99
CA ASP A 589 -32.56 42.64 -16.07
C ASP A 589 -33.08 41.28 -15.58
N LEU A 590 -32.23 40.48 -14.94
CA LEU A 590 -32.60 39.21 -14.34
C LEU A 590 -32.09 39.17 -12.92
N PHE A 591 -32.78 38.47 -12.02
CA PHE A 591 -32.34 38.29 -10.65
C PHE A 591 -32.56 36.89 -10.09
N LEU A 592 -31.65 36.51 -9.20
CA LEU A 592 -31.66 35.32 -8.36
C LEU A 592 -32.10 35.72 -6.95
N ILE A 593 -32.93 34.87 -6.34
CA ILE A 593 -33.18 34.85 -4.89
C ILE A 593 -32.99 33.41 -4.43
N GLU A 594 -32.14 33.17 -3.44
CA GLU A 594 -31.82 31.82 -2.95
C GLU A 594 -31.60 31.76 -1.43
N THR A 595 -31.79 30.56 -0.88
CA THR A 595 -31.51 30.18 0.50
C THR A 595 -30.75 28.85 0.55
N PHE A 596 -29.69 28.79 1.36
CA PHE A 596 -28.91 27.56 1.57
C PHE A 596 -28.19 27.57 2.93
N MET A 597 -27.79 26.40 3.42
CA MET A 597 -26.95 26.27 4.61
C MET A 597 -25.47 26.27 4.21
N ASP A 598 -24.63 27.04 4.89
CA ASP A 598 -23.18 27.03 4.67
C ASP A 598 -22.42 25.97 5.50
N GLU A 599 -21.10 25.93 5.32
CA GLU A 599 -20.22 24.91 5.90
C GLU A 599 -20.25 24.93 7.45
N GLU A 600 -20.31 26.13 8.03
CA GLU A 600 -20.51 26.36 9.47
C GLU A 600 -21.93 26.03 9.96
N GLY A 601 -22.88 25.75 9.05
CA GLY A 601 -24.28 25.44 9.38
C GLY A 601 -25.13 26.68 9.67
N ARG A 602 -24.82 27.82 9.05
CA ARG A 602 -25.62 29.04 9.16
C ARG A 602 -26.61 29.10 7.99
N PRO A 603 -27.88 29.49 8.23
CA PRO A 603 -28.79 29.85 7.14
C PRO A 603 -28.27 31.06 6.39
N VAL A 604 -28.21 30.98 5.06
CA VAL A 604 -27.82 32.05 4.15
C VAL A 604 -29.01 32.43 3.28
N PHE A 605 -29.25 33.73 3.06
CA PHE A 605 -30.15 34.25 2.02
C PHE A 605 -29.38 35.20 1.12
N ILE A 606 -29.51 35.03 -0.20
CA ILE A 606 -28.87 35.88 -1.21
C ILE A 606 -29.93 36.41 -2.17
N ALA A 607 -29.85 37.70 -2.50
CA ALA A 607 -30.66 38.30 -3.56
C ALA A 607 -29.83 39.30 -4.41
N TYR A 608 -29.68 39.02 -5.70
CA TYR A 608 -28.96 39.91 -6.62
C TYR A 608 -29.42 39.78 -8.08
N GLY A 609 -29.11 40.81 -8.87
CA GLY A 609 -29.28 40.79 -10.32
C GLY A 609 -27.97 40.77 -11.10
N ILE A 610 -28.05 40.46 -12.40
CA ILE A 610 -26.91 40.61 -13.32
C ILE A 610 -26.49 42.08 -13.38
N GLY A 611 -27.47 42.97 -13.47
CA GLY A 611 -27.30 44.40 -13.24
C GLY A 611 -27.95 44.86 -11.94
N TRP A 612 -27.67 46.12 -11.58
CA TRP A 612 -28.20 46.75 -10.37
C TRP A 612 -29.73 46.88 -10.38
N ARG A 613 -30.35 46.92 -11.57
CA ARG A 613 -31.82 46.95 -11.70
C ARG A 613 -32.40 45.63 -11.24
N GLY A 614 -31.78 44.51 -11.61
CA GLY A 614 -32.12 43.18 -11.12
C GLY A 614 -31.97 43.07 -9.60
N THR A 615 -30.87 43.55 -9.00
CA THR A 615 -30.72 43.54 -7.53
C THR A 615 -31.86 44.31 -6.83
N TYR A 616 -32.19 45.50 -7.33
CA TYR A 616 -33.28 46.32 -6.78
C TYR A 616 -34.67 45.73 -7.04
N ALA A 617 -34.87 45.08 -8.20
CA ALA A 617 -36.08 44.35 -8.56
C ALA A 617 -36.28 43.11 -7.66
N ALA A 618 -35.21 42.41 -7.29
CA ALA A 618 -35.25 41.25 -6.39
C ALA A 618 -35.82 41.62 -5.02
N GLY A 619 -35.32 42.70 -4.41
CA GLY A 619 -35.83 43.22 -3.14
C GLY A 619 -37.34 43.55 -3.22
N LYS A 620 -37.77 44.23 -4.28
CA LYS A 620 -39.21 44.55 -4.48
C LYS A 620 -40.07 43.32 -4.72
N TYR A 621 -39.60 42.35 -5.50
CA TYR A 621 -40.32 41.11 -5.76
C TYR A 621 -40.44 40.26 -4.49
N PHE A 622 -39.39 40.25 -3.66
CA PHE A 622 -39.44 39.63 -2.33
C PHE A 622 -40.48 40.29 -1.41
N ASP A 623 -40.46 41.62 -1.23
CA ASP A 623 -41.42 42.34 -0.37
C ASP A 623 -42.87 42.24 -0.85
N ARG A 624 -43.12 42.15 -2.17
CA ARG A 624 -44.46 42.27 -2.76
C ARG A 624 -45.09 40.95 -3.20
N VAL A 625 -44.31 39.91 -3.47
CA VAL A 625 -44.83 38.66 -4.05
C VAL A 625 -44.43 37.45 -3.20
N ILE A 626 -43.16 37.34 -2.81
CA ILE A 626 -42.68 36.18 -2.04
C ILE A 626 -43.09 36.28 -0.57
N TYR A 627 -42.64 37.32 0.14
CA TYR A 627 -42.83 37.47 1.59
C TYR A 627 -44.31 37.44 2.05
N PRO A 628 -45.28 38.00 1.30
CA PRO A 628 -46.69 37.87 1.65
C PRO A 628 -47.28 36.47 1.45
N ASN A 629 -46.65 35.60 0.66
CA ASN A 629 -47.16 34.30 0.22
C ASN A 629 -46.10 33.18 0.37
N LEU A 630 -45.30 33.21 1.45
CA LEU A 630 -44.12 32.34 1.62
C LEU A 630 -44.41 30.84 1.43
N GLU A 631 -45.61 30.38 1.81
CA GLU A 631 -46.06 28.98 1.64
C GLU A 631 -46.10 28.53 0.17
N ASP A 632 -46.30 29.45 -0.79
CA ASP A 632 -46.28 29.19 -2.23
C ASP A 632 -44.85 29.13 -2.84
N TYR A 633 -43.82 29.37 -2.03
CA TYR A 633 -42.40 29.36 -2.45
C TYR A 633 -41.55 28.28 -1.73
N PRO A 634 -41.89 26.98 -1.87
CA PRO A 634 -41.14 25.87 -1.28
C PRO A 634 -39.84 25.54 -2.05
N TYR A 635 -39.12 26.57 -2.49
CA TYR A 635 -37.93 26.45 -3.35
C TYR A 635 -36.67 26.86 -2.57
N GLN A 636 -35.54 26.21 -2.82
CA GLN A 636 -34.23 26.71 -2.36
C GLN A 636 -33.85 27.99 -3.11
N TRP A 637 -34.21 28.10 -4.39
CA TRP A 637 -33.88 29.24 -5.23
C TRP A 637 -34.93 29.49 -6.32
N ILE A 638 -35.05 30.75 -6.75
CA ILE A 638 -35.83 31.16 -7.92
C ILE A 638 -35.03 32.15 -8.78
N ILE A 639 -35.24 32.13 -10.09
CA ILE A 639 -34.69 33.12 -11.03
C ILE A 639 -35.82 33.77 -11.83
N VAL A 640 -35.83 35.10 -11.85
CA VAL A 640 -36.92 35.92 -12.40
C VAL A 640 -36.36 36.96 -13.37
N GLN A 641 -37.04 37.13 -14.50
CA GLN A 641 -36.82 38.23 -15.43
C GLN A 641 -37.64 39.45 -15.02
N TRP A 642 -37.02 40.63 -15.02
CA TRP A 642 -37.69 41.92 -14.91
C TRP A 642 -37.61 42.66 -16.25
N ILE A 643 -38.73 43.28 -16.66
CA ILE A 643 -38.83 44.14 -17.85
C ILE A 643 -39.48 45.47 -17.47
N ASP A 644 -38.82 46.57 -17.83
CA ASP A 644 -39.43 47.91 -17.93
C ASP A 644 -40.41 47.88 -19.11
N ALA A 645 -41.68 47.63 -18.78
CA ALA A 645 -42.77 47.54 -19.75
C ALA A 645 -43.50 48.89 -19.93
N ASN A 646 -43.22 49.86 -19.06
CA ASN A 646 -43.85 51.18 -19.06
C ASN A 646 -43.03 52.23 -19.83
N GLY A 647 -41.70 52.06 -19.88
CA GLY A 647 -40.74 52.84 -20.64
C GLY A 647 -40.14 54.05 -19.91
N ASP A 648 -40.26 54.14 -18.57
CA ASP A 648 -39.71 55.25 -17.79
C ASP A 648 -38.26 55.02 -17.27
N GLY A 649 -37.73 53.81 -17.41
CA GLY A 649 -36.37 53.43 -17.01
C GLY A 649 -36.15 53.27 -15.50
N PHE A 650 -37.20 53.42 -14.69
CA PHE A 650 -37.23 53.04 -13.28
C PHE A 650 -37.37 51.52 -13.14
N VAL A 651 -37.43 51.04 -11.90
CA VAL A 651 -37.82 49.66 -11.58
C VAL A 651 -39.03 49.81 -10.69
N ASN A 652 -40.23 49.51 -11.18
CA ASN A 652 -41.49 49.69 -10.46
C ASN A 652 -41.67 48.54 -9.44
N ALA A 653 -42.86 48.42 -8.85
CA ALA A 653 -43.24 47.22 -8.11
C ALA A 653 -43.97 46.23 -9.04
N PRO A 654 -43.99 44.92 -8.73
CA PRO A 654 -44.84 43.96 -9.42
C PRO A 654 -46.31 44.42 -9.43
N GLY A 655 -46.88 44.58 -10.63
CA GLY A 655 -48.23 45.10 -10.84
C GLY A 655 -48.35 46.64 -10.95
N ASP A 656 -47.25 47.38 -10.91
CA ASP A 656 -47.20 48.86 -10.92
C ASP A 656 -46.51 49.43 -12.19
N GLY A 657 -46.65 48.75 -13.33
CA GLY A 657 -46.15 49.18 -14.64
C GLY A 657 -45.13 48.25 -15.30
N ASP A 658 -44.41 47.47 -14.50
CA ASP A 658 -43.37 46.55 -14.98
C ASP A 658 -43.80 45.08 -14.99
N GLU A 659 -43.20 44.31 -15.88
CA GLU A 659 -43.44 42.87 -16.01
C GLU A 659 -42.37 42.05 -15.29
N TYR A 660 -42.81 41.01 -14.58
CA TYR A 660 -41.97 40.08 -13.84
C TYR A 660 -42.34 38.64 -14.24
N THR A 661 -41.38 37.90 -14.79
CA THR A 661 -41.60 36.53 -15.28
C THR A 661 -40.67 35.57 -14.56
N LEU A 662 -41.23 34.62 -13.81
CA LEU A 662 -40.48 33.50 -13.24
C LEU A 662 -39.93 32.62 -14.38
N LEU A 663 -38.61 32.41 -14.41
CA LEU A 663 -37.93 31.63 -15.45
C LEU A 663 -37.62 30.20 -14.99
N ALA A 664 -37.11 30.06 -13.77
CA ALA A 664 -36.66 28.79 -13.21
C ALA A 664 -36.75 28.80 -11.67
N THR A 665 -36.82 27.61 -11.07
CA THR A 665 -36.75 27.36 -9.63
C THR A 665 -35.88 26.14 -9.34
N SER A 666 -35.55 25.90 -8.08
CA SER A 666 -35.24 24.53 -7.66
C SER A 666 -36.42 23.60 -7.95
N ASP A 667 -36.13 22.32 -8.17
CA ASP A 667 -37.13 21.25 -8.25
C ASP A 667 -37.68 20.85 -6.87
#